data_AF-A0A1Q8QEE5-F1
#
_entry.id   AF-A0A1Q8QEE5-F1
#
_cell.length_a   1.000
_cell.length_b   1.000
_cell.length_c   1.000
_cell.angle_alpha   90.00
_cell.angle_beta   90.00
_cell.angle_gamma   90.00
#
_symmetry.space_group_name_H-M   'P 1'
#
loop_
_entity.id
_entity.type
_entity.pdbx_description
1 polymer ?
#
loop_
_entity_poly.entity_id
_entity_poly.type
_entity_poly.pdbx_seq_one_letter_code
_entity_poly.pdbx_strand_id
1 'polypeptide(L)'
;MPSPAEPSRRVFRLILGVILLAAALLRCWDIGTPQLWEDDYLNLDRAMLEPARLLATQVHLGPVDTTFDFQPPLIYLIDHLALGLGGTVLAARIPSLAAGLLTVLGLGLLGAACAGRRAGLAAAALCAGALFPVEISRAIKLYALFLCTLVYSLYFLVRCVTPGRRPIHLAGYTAATAAMLWAAYQGVPVLAAQGLGVGLLYLRRKGIFAGPDRTASLAWIMAAMAVAACLWLPIAPGLFFTNTFLQNPSISRWSGLEPRFITDTLAGFFYLNFDYGPVAAAAIAALLLVGLRGSWNAPTALVALAAVVPSLAILTSQSDLRPLVTWRHLIAVLPAVCILCGSGASRLGGLACRKLPDRVRGAAALVATGVLCAVVLAPPLSRLDDFYRRTLTNDRDLFRFLSRTPGPKTTLAFTGYQRNAKAFAARWHLPEAAGGPGNFAAPGYQRLRTVDLFLADSERRRARPRGVLLASWGAGGLHTRVALAGLPSRAPLLLAPDSSGRAGYLDDFRDWRAYNDAYSLDNWTVDSEVGLLRPTRYERPATAVWRFDLPPGPTTGPVTARLTAALFKRHPTVPADSVLSIAASSDGKTFTPLATLGHGDFLTADGSPRLVPRRFFEELPFYQGHCREAEKTLDLTAYAATGSVWLRVEYVPGTREGFLALAGLEVAAAGLETRTGPDPLAFYAANLARNCQAAAYRPGLTRLGRTAYVFALPDHPELARTLPGGEVIGPPSVLAAFAADHPGLPPAFLLPDAAGKPAVAVYDPALAPEAGGIALSDVSPHATVEQPGDTPLPVLALTLAGRINAPVLALGDERVPVPVSAPAGSVLRLTPRGRGTLYFSPDFDPPDFSDRPNAHFQNMAASRSYPDYSGGVTCLPGTDCRFEYVFVSAYPMTTLRIMAYPRLYGDKDGYRACTVAYATDGRTFETLLDERNTTPEQWSLMFLRRYAEVRLPRPATQITVRFSLRADFAAEFWSPARPIDRMAIEADLDARNFPGLTVPAGTTRLSLSGEADNAFRVWFTDRAPGLERIWPGQ
;
A
#
# COMPACT_ATOMS: atom_id res chain seq x y z
N MET A 1 -25.14 47.49 -2.96
CA MET A 1 -25.15 47.97 -4.37
C MET A 1 -24.01 47.30 -5.12
N PRO A 2 -24.20 46.77 -6.34
CA PRO A 2 -23.09 46.26 -7.15
C PRO A 2 -22.12 47.42 -7.45
N SER A 3 -20.82 47.20 -7.28
CA SER A 3 -19.80 48.20 -7.58
C SER A 3 -19.81 48.51 -9.09
N PRO A 4 -19.59 49.79 -9.48
CA PRO A 4 -19.56 50.17 -10.89
C PRO A 4 -18.42 49.43 -11.59
N ALA A 5 -18.79 48.71 -12.66
CA ALA A 5 -17.98 47.89 -13.58
C ALA A 5 -17.76 46.40 -13.20
N GLU A 6 -18.85 45.62 -13.19
CA GLU A 6 -18.77 44.15 -13.29
C GLU A 6 -18.34 43.72 -14.72
N PRO A 7 -17.45 42.70 -14.87
CA PRO A 7 -17.02 42.21 -16.19
C PRO A 7 -18.22 41.71 -16.99
N SER A 8 -18.15 41.75 -18.32
CA SER A 8 -19.23 41.19 -19.15
C SER A 8 -19.32 39.66 -18.99
N ARG A 9 -20.45 39.05 -19.40
CA ARG A 9 -20.58 37.57 -19.38
C ARG A 9 -19.54 36.89 -20.27
N ARG A 10 -19.14 37.52 -21.38
CA ARG A 10 -18.10 37.00 -22.27
C ARG A 10 -16.74 37.02 -21.57
N VAL A 11 -16.37 38.15 -20.96
CA VAL A 11 -15.10 38.29 -20.20
C VAL A 11 -15.05 37.32 -19.03
N PHE A 12 -16.15 37.18 -18.28
CA PHE A 12 -16.25 36.20 -17.20
C PHE A 12 -15.97 34.77 -17.67
N ARG A 13 -16.62 34.33 -18.76
CA ARG A 13 -16.41 32.97 -19.30
C ARG A 13 -14.98 32.76 -19.79
N LEU A 14 -14.40 33.76 -20.46
CA LEU A 14 -13.02 33.69 -20.95
C LEU A 14 -12.03 33.51 -19.80
N ILE A 15 -12.09 34.38 -18.79
CA ILE A 15 -11.16 34.33 -17.65
C ILE A 15 -11.37 33.08 -16.81
N LEU A 16 -12.63 32.66 -16.61
CA LEU A 16 -12.91 31.40 -15.94
C LEU A 16 -12.33 30.21 -16.72
N GLY A 17 -12.41 30.22 -18.06
CA GLY A 17 -11.75 29.23 -18.92
C GLY A 17 -10.23 29.19 -18.73
N VAL A 18 -9.58 30.36 -18.63
CA VAL A 18 -8.14 30.45 -18.33
C VAL A 18 -7.81 29.91 -16.95
N ILE A 19 -8.62 30.23 -15.92
CA ILE A 19 -8.46 29.70 -14.56
C ILE A 19 -8.61 28.17 -14.56
N LEU A 20 -9.56 27.62 -15.32
CA LEU A 20 -9.77 26.17 -15.44
C LEU A 20 -8.59 25.50 -16.15
N LEU A 21 -8.04 26.10 -17.20
CA LEU A 21 -6.85 25.59 -17.86
C LEU A 21 -5.65 25.58 -16.89
N ALA A 22 -5.42 26.66 -16.15
CA ALA A 22 -4.38 26.71 -15.11
C ALA A 22 -4.61 25.66 -14.02
N ALA A 23 -5.85 25.48 -13.56
CA ALA A 23 -6.22 24.47 -12.58
C ALA A 23 -5.96 23.05 -13.09
N ALA A 24 -6.24 22.77 -14.37
CA ALA A 24 -5.96 21.50 -15.02
C ALA A 24 -4.46 21.24 -15.16
N LEU A 25 -3.68 22.23 -15.59
CA LEU A 25 -2.23 22.11 -15.66
C LEU A 25 -1.63 21.76 -14.29
N LEU A 26 -2.00 22.49 -13.23
CA LEU A 26 -1.54 22.20 -11.86
C LEU A 26 -1.94 20.79 -11.38
N ARG A 27 -3.15 20.33 -11.71
CA ARG A 27 -3.65 19.04 -11.20
C ARG A 27 -3.19 17.84 -12.01
N CYS A 28 -2.95 18.01 -13.31
CA CYS A 28 -2.47 16.93 -14.18
C CYS A 28 -0.94 16.81 -14.17
N TRP A 29 -0.22 17.87 -13.78
CA TRP A 29 1.24 17.88 -13.77
C TRP A 29 1.79 16.71 -12.95
N ASP A 30 2.46 15.78 -13.61
CA ASP A 30 3.11 14.64 -12.96
C ASP A 30 2.17 13.83 -12.04
N ILE A 31 0.90 13.67 -12.44
CA ILE A 31 -0.12 13.03 -11.60
C ILE A 31 0.18 11.56 -11.29
N GLY A 32 1.02 10.87 -12.07
CA GLY A 32 1.39 9.46 -11.84
C GLY A 32 2.53 9.26 -10.83
N THR A 33 3.26 10.33 -10.50
CA THR A 33 4.50 10.24 -9.72
C THR A 33 4.31 10.10 -8.22
N PRO A 34 3.41 10.88 -7.57
CA PRO A 34 3.13 10.68 -6.16
C PRO A 34 2.72 9.24 -5.87
N GLN A 35 3.35 8.64 -4.86
CA GLN A 35 3.05 7.27 -4.44
C GLN A 35 1.63 7.18 -3.87
N LEU A 36 1.06 5.98 -3.94
CA LEU A 36 -0.15 5.66 -3.19
C LEU A 36 0.18 5.58 -1.71
N TRP A 37 -0.66 6.16 -0.87
CA TRP A 37 -0.60 6.07 0.58
C TRP A 37 -1.71 5.14 1.09
N GLU A 38 -1.70 4.79 2.39
CA GLU A 38 -2.70 3.97 3.08
C GLU A 38 -4.16 4.22 2.65
N ASP A 39 -4.64 5.46 2.77
CA ASP A 39 -6.00 5.83 2.34
C ASP A 39 -6.25 5.55 0.84
N ASP A 40 -5.26 5.65 -0.04
CA ASP A 40 -5.45 5.30 -1.45
C ASP A 40 -5.65 3.77 -1.59
N TYR A 41 -4.88 2.96 -0.87
CA TYR A 41 -5.06 1.50 -0.82
C TYR A 41 -6.42 1.13 -0.24
N LEU A 42 -6.86 1.84 0.81
CA LEU A 42 -8.20 1.72 1.36
C LEU A 42 -9.26 2.01 0.29
N ASN A 43 -9.18 3.13 -0.44
CA ASN A 43 -10.18 3.43 -1.47
C ASN A 43 -10.19 2.37 -2.59
N LEU A 44 -8.99 1.93 -3.03
CA LEU A 44 -8.84 0.86 -4.02
C LEU A 44 -9.43 -0.47 -3.55
N ASP A 45 -9.19 -0.87 -2.30
CA ASP A 45 -9.71 -2.10 -1.70
C ASP A 45 -11.24 -2.18 -1.83
N ARG A 46 -11.96 -1.09 -1.50
CA ARG A 46 -13.43 -1.08 -1.66
C ARG A 46 -13.86 -0.97 -3.10
N ALA A 47 -13.17 -0.17 -3.91
CA ALA A 47 -13.47 -0.04 -5.33
C ALA A 47 -13.28 -1.36 -6.09
N MET A 48 -12.46 -2.29 -5.58
CA MET A 48 -12.24 -3.61 -6.17
C MET A 48 -13.26 -4.67 -5.73
N LEU A 49 -14.15 -4.36 -4.79
CA LEU A 49 -15.28 -5.23 -4.42
C LEU A 49 -16.35 -5.21 -5.52
N GLU A 50 -17.12 -6.30 -5.62
CA GLU A 50 -18.33 -6.28 -6.45
C GLU A 50 -19.34 -5.25 -5.91
N PRO A 51 -20.06 -4.50 -6.77
CA PRO A 51 -20.91 -3.38 -6.35
C PRO A 51 -21.95 -3.72 -5.27
N ALA A 52 -22.60 -4.89 -5.37
CA ALA A 52 -23.58 -5.33 -4.38
C ALA A 52 -22.94 -5.56 -3.01
N ARG A 53 -21.75 -6.19 -3.00
CA ARG A 53 -20.98 -6.42 -1.79
C ARG A 53 -20.42 -5.12 -1.21
N LEU A 54 -19.90 -4.24 -2.05
CA LEU A 54 -19.42 -2.90 -1.68
C LEU A 54 -20.52 -2.14 -0.91
N LEU A 55 -21.73 -2.09 -1.45
CA LEU A 55 -22.87 -1.42 -0.81
C LEU A 55 -23.19 -2.04 0.57
N ALA A 56 -23.30 -3.37 0.63
CA ALA A 56 -23.61 -4.07 1.88
C ALA A 56 -22.51 -3.85 2.95
N THR A 57 -21.24 -3.98 2.56
CA THR A 57 -20.08 -3.75 3.41
C THR A 57 -20.04 -2.32 3.94
N GLN A 58 -20.27 -1.31 3.09
CA GLN A 58 -20.16 0.09 3.52
C GLN A 58 -21.29 0.54 4.44
N VAL A 59 -22.51 0.01 4.26
CA VAL A 59 -23.65 0.33 5.14
C VAL A 59 -23.45 -0.23 6.56
N HIS A 60 -22.66 -1.30 6.71
CA HIS A 60 -22.51 -1.99 8.00
C HIS A 60 -21.07 -2.14 8.47
N LEU A 61 -20.13 -1.37 7.93
CA LEU A 61 -18.69 -1.43 8.25
C LEU A 61 -18.16 -2.87 8.25
N GLY A 62 -18.51 -3.63 7.21
CA GLY A 62 -18.13 -5.02 7.06
C GLY A 62 -16.60 -5.24 6.97
N PRO A 63 -16.12 -6.48 7.18
CA PRO A 63 -14.71 -6.82 7.06
C PRO A 63 -14.13 -6.52 5.67
N VAL A 64 -12.90 -6.02 5.65
CA VAL A 64 -12.14 -5.59 4.46
C VAL A 64 -10.66 -5.93 4.63
N ASP A 65 -9.88 -5.83 3.54
CA ASP A 65 -8.48 -6.30 3.48
C ASP A 65 -7.45 -5.28 3.96
N THR A 66 -7.91 -4.06 4.28
CA THR A 66 -7.06 -2.95 4.75
C THR A 66 -7.51 -2.53 6.15
N THR A 67 -7.80 -1.25 6.39
CA THR A 67 -8.29 -0.73 7.68
C THR A 67 -9.77 -0.33 7.59
N PHE A 68 -10.35 0.31 8.62
CA PHE A 68 -11.73 0.79 8.58
C PHE A 68 -11.93 2.00 7.67
N ASP A 69 -13.14 2.11 7.13
CA ASP A 69 -13.59 3.27 6.38
C ASP A 69 -15.04 3.58 6.72
N PHE A 70 -15.34 4.86 6.91
CA PHE A 70 -16.60 5.33 7.49
C PHE A 70 -17.43 6.13 6.49
N GLN A 71 -17.23 5.87 5.20
CA GLN A 71 -17.65 6.76 4.14
C GLN A 71 -18.73 6.09 3.29
N PRO A 72 -19.74 6.83 2.80
CA PRO A 72 -20.77 6.24 1.97
C PRO A 72 -20.25 5.86 0.56
N PRO A 73 -20.99 5.04 -0.19
CA PRO A 73 -20.40 4.21 -1.24
C PRO A 73 -20.12 4.90 -2.59
N LEU A 74 -20.54 6.16 -2.81
CA LEU A 74 -20.55 6.73 -4.16
C LEU A 74 -19.18 6.81 -4.81
N ILE A 75 -18.16 7.25 -4.06
CA ILE A 75 -16.82 7.39 -4.62
C ILE A 75 -16.28 6.02 -5.04
N TYR A 76 -16.45 4.99 -4.21
CA TYR A 76 -15.98 3.63 -4.50
C TYR A 76 -16.68 3.04 -5.72
N LEU A 77 -17.97 3.32 -5.92
CA LEU A 77 -18.70 2.90 -7.11
C LEU A 77 -18.17 3.59 -8.38
N ILE A 78 -17.83 4.88 -8.30
CA ILE A 78 -17.25 5.61 -9.43
C ILE A 78 -15.83 5.11 -9.72
N ASP A 79 -15.04 4.87 -8.70
CA ASP A 79 -13.68 4.32 -8.83
C ASP A 79 -13.72 2.88 -9.36
N HIS A 80 -14.70 2.06 -8.96
CA HIS A 80 -14.95 0.72 -9.50
C HIS A 80 -15.20 0.78 -11.02
N LEU A 81 -16.06 1.70 -11.47
CA LEU A 81 -16.30 1.92 -12.89
C LEU A 81 -15.03 2.39 -13.62
N ALA A 82 -14.26 3.29 -13.01
CA ALA A 82 -13.01 3.78 -13.59
C ALA A 82 -11.96 2.66 -13.72
N LEU A 83 -11.82 1.81 -12.71
CA LEU A 83 -10.95 0.63 -12.73
C LEU A 83 -11.40 -0.41 -13.76
N GLY A 84 -12.71 -0.54 -14.00
CA GLY A 84 -13.27 -1.36 -15.07
C GLY A 84 -12.89 -0.88 -16.47
N LEU A 85 -12.63 0.41 -16.66
CA LEU A 85 -12.11 0.98 -17.91
C LEU A 85 -10.58 0.82 -18.04
N GLY A 86 -9.87 0.70 -16.92
CA GLY A 86 -8.44 0.39 -16.89
C GLY A 86 -7.92 0.20 -15.47
N GLY A 87 -7.25 -0.92 -15.20
CA GLY A 87 -6.73 -1.26 -13.88
C GLY A 87 -5.44 -0.51 -13.49
N THR A 88 -5.40 0.82 -13.64
CA THR A 88 -4.22 1.66 -13.41
C THR A 88 -4.44 2.66 -12.28
N VAL A 89 -3.35 3.19 -11.71
CA VAL A 89 -3.43 4.28 -10.71
C VAL A 89 -4.06 5.54 -11.32
N LEU A 90 -3.76 5.84 -12.58
CA LEU A 90 -4.34 7.00 -13.27
C LEU A 90 -5.86 6.88 -13.37
N ALA A 91 -6.37 5.70 -13.76
CA ALA A 91 -7.81 5.47 -13.85
C ALA A 91 -8.51 5.72 -12.51
N ALA A 92 -7.96 5.23 -11.41
CA ALA A 92 -8.50 5.47 -10.06
C ALA A 92 -8.40 6.93 -9.60
N ARG A 93 -7.48 7.74 -10.15
CA ARG A 93 -7.35 9.19 -9.82
C ARG A 93 -8.29 10.07 -10.65
N ILE A 94 -8.76 9.62 -11.82
CA ILE A 94 -9.62 10.41 -12.72
C ILE A 94 -10.89 10.94 -12.03
N PRO A 95 -11.64 10.16 -11.23
CA PRO A 95 -12.84 10.65 -10.55
C PRO A 95 -12.57 11.86 -9.65
N SER A 96 -11.56 11.79 -8.79
CA SER A 96 -11.16 12.90 -7.92
C SER A 96 -10.60 14.09 -8.71
N LEU A 97 -9.89 13.85 -9.81
CA LEU A 97 -9.38 14.90 -10.70
C LEU A 97 -10.52 15.68 -11.36
N ALA A 98 -11.49 14.97 -11.92
CA ALA A 98 -12.66 15.56 -12.56
C ALA A 98 -13.49 16.37 -11.54
N ALA A 99 -13.72 15.81 -10.34
CA ALA A 99 -14.43 16.50 -9.26
C ALA A 99 -13.68 17.77 -8.80
N GLY A 100 -12.34 17.74 -8.74
CA GLY A 100 -11.52 18.91 -8.42
C GLY A 100 -11.68 20.04 -9.44
N LEU A 101 -11.67 19.73 -10.74
CA LEU A 101 -11.85 20.74 -11.80
C LEU A 101 -13.28 21.29 -11.82
N LEU A 102 -14.27 20.42 -11.64
CA LEU A 102 -15.68 20.82 -11.56
C LEU A 102 -15.94 21.69 -10.32
N THR A 103 -15.23 21.47 -9.22
CA THR A 103 -15.27 22.33 -8.03
C THR A 103 -14.82 23.76 -8.36
N VAL A 104 -13.73 23.93 -9.10
CA VAL A 104 -13.22 25.27 -9.49
C VAL A 104 -14.26 26.01 -10.35
N LEU A 105 -14.85 25.32 -11.33
CA LEU A 105 -15.96 25.85 -12.13
C LEU A 105 -17.15 26.23 -11.25
N GLY A 106 -17.58 25.30 -10.38
CA GLY A 106 -18.70 25.48 -9.48
C GLY A 106 -18.54 26.67 -8.54
N LEU A 107 -17.35 26.88 -7.98
CA LEU A 107 -17.05 28.03 -7.12
C LEU A 107 -17.02 29.35 -7.88
N GLY A 108 -16.57 29.33 -9.14
CA GLY A 108 -16.67 30.49 -10.02
C GLY A 108 -18.12 30.92 -10.23
N LEU A 109 -19.01 29.96 -10.48
CA LEU A 109 -20.44 30.19 -10.69
C LEU A 109 -21.19 30.55 -9.40
N LEU A 110 -20.94 29.83 -8.31
CA LEU A 110 -21.54 30.07 -7.00
C LEU A 110 -21.09 31.43 -6.43
N GLY A 111 -19.79 31.73 -6.47
CA GLY A 111 -19.25 33.02 -6.05
C GLY A 111 -19.84 34.18 -6.87
N ALA A 112 -20.03 33.99 -8.18
CA ALA A 112 -20.69 34.97 -9.03
C ALA A 112 -22.16 35.20 -8.64
N ALA A 113 -22.87 34.15 -8.26
CA ALA A 113 -24.25 34.23 -7.77
C ALA A 113 -24.34 34.89 -6.37
N CYS A 114 -23.33 34.70 -5.53
CA CYS A 114 -23.28 35.25 -4.17
C CYS A 114 -22.86 36.73 -4.12
N ALA A 115 -21.83 37.12 -4.87
CA ALA A 115 -21.16 38.40 -4.68
C ALA A 115 -20.75 39.12 -5.97
N GLY A 116 -21.17 38.64 -7.15
CA GLY A 116 -20.85 39.25 -8.45
C GLY A 116 -19.72 38.55 -9.19
N ARG A 117 -19.60 38.79 -10.50
CA ARG A 117 -18.72 38.04 -11.42
C ARG A 117 -17.24 38.20 -11.06
N ARG A 118 -16.80 39.36 -10.58
CA ARG A 118 -15.42 39.55 -10.07
C ARG A 118 -15.12 38.66 -8.87
N ALA A 119 -16.01 38.64 -7.88
CA ALA A 119 -15.88 37.78 -6.71
C ALA A 119 -15.91 36.29 -7.08
N GLY A 120 -16.72 35.90 -8.07
CA GLY A 120 -16.72 34.54 -8.63
C GLY A 120 -15.38 34.16 -9.25
N LEU A 121 -14.80 35.01 -10.11
CA LEU A 121 -13.48 34.76 -10.68
C LEU A 121 -12.39 34.65 -9.59
N ALA A 122 -12.46 35.52 -8.57
CA ALA A 122 -11.55 35.47 -7.43
C ALA A 122 -11.69 34.18 -6.61
N ALA A 123 -12.92 33.72 -6.35
CA ALA A 123 -13.18 32.46 -5.65
C ALA A 123 -12.67 31.24 -6.44
N ALA A 124 -12.88 31.23 -7.76
CA ALA A 124 -12.34 30.20 -8.64
C ALA A 124 -10.80 30.20 -8.65
N ALA A 125 -10.16 31.37 -8.76
CA ALA A 125 -8.71 31.49 -8.72
C ALA A 125 -8.11 31.02 -7.38
N LEU A 126 -8.73 31.41 -6.27
CA LEU A 126 -8.34 30.96 -4.92
C LEU A 126 -8.41 29.43 -4.78
N CYS A 127 -9.48 28.78 -5.26
CA CYS A 127 -9.58 27.32 -5.22
C CYS A 127 -8.65 26.62 -6.24
N ALA A 128 -8.43 27.23 -7.41
CA ALA A 128 -7.54 26.70 -8.43
C ALA A 128 -6.10 26.57 -7.93
N GLY A 129 -5.62 27.58 -7.18
CA GLY A 129 -4.26 27.63 -6.63
C GLY A 129 -4.10 27.19 -5.17
N ALA A 130 -5.18 26.91 -4.43
CA ALA A 130 -5.09 26.40 -3.07
C ALA A 130 -4.53 24.97 -3.07
N LEU A 131 -3.46 24.70 -2.29
CA LEU A 131 -2.74 23.43 -2.36
C LEU A 131 -3.54 22.24 -1.85
N PHE A 132 -4.45 22.41 -0.88
CA PHE A 132 -5.27 21.30 -0.39
C PHE A 132 -6.29 20.81 -1.44
N PRO A 133 -7.11 21.67 -2.08
CA PRO A 133 -7.95 21.27 -3.22
C PRO A 133 -7.18 20.71 -4.42
N VAL A 134 -5.92 21.10 -4.62
CA VAL A 134 -5.05 20.48 -5.62
C VAL A 134 -4.70 19.05 -5.19
N GLU A 135 -4.24 18.85 -3.95
CA GLU A 135 -3.86 17.54 -3.42
C GLU A 135 -4.99 16.51 -3.47
N ILE A 136 -6.15 16.84 -2.88
CA ILE A 136 -7.26 15.87 -2.79
C ILE A 136 -7.83 15.51 -4.16
N SER A 137 -7.63 16.36 -5.18
CA SER A 137 -8.03 16.06 -6.57
C SER A 137 -7.04 15.16 -7.31
N ARG A 138 -5.82 15.01 -6.79
CA ARG A 138 -4.76 14.19 -7.38
C ARG A 138 -4.62 12.82 -6.72
N ALA A 139 -5.23 12.62 -5.55
CA ALA A 139 -5.24 11.38 -4.81
C ALA A 139 -6.57 10.61 -5.03
N ILE A 140 -6.61 9.33 -4.66
CA ILE A 140 -7.83 8.51 -4.74
C ILE A 140 -8.62 8.80 -3.47
N LYS A 141 -9.34 9.94 -3.47
CA LYS A 141 -9.94 10.53 -2.26
C LYS A 141 -11.36 10.99 -2.49
N LEU A 142 -12.23 10.60 -1.56
CA LEU A 142 -13.62 11.02 -1.45
C LEU A 142 -13.85 12.53 -1.31
N TYR A 143 -12.90 13.25 -0.68
CA TYR A 143 -13.05 14.66 -0.34
C TYR A 143 -13.28 15.54 -1.57
N ALA A 144 -12.67 15.19 -2.71
CA ALA A 144 -12.84 15.91 -3.96
C ALA A 144 -14.29 15.84 -4.46
N LEU A 145 -14.90 14.64 -4.40
CA LEU A 145 -16.27 14.41 -4.85
C LEU A 145 -17.29 15.07 -3.93
N PHE A 146 -17.11 14.97 -2.61
CA PHE A 146 -17.98 15.63 -1.64
C PHE A 146 -17.95 17.16 -1.82
N LEU A 147 -16.77 17.76 -1.94
CA LEU A 147 -16.64 19.20 -2.16
C LEU A 147 -17.31 19.66 -3.46
N CYS A 148 -17.13 18.90 -4.55
CA CYS A 148 -17.75 19.19 -5.84
C CYS A 148 -19.29 19.19 -5.71
N THR A 149 -19.85 18.09 -5.21
CA THR A 149 -21.32 17.93 -5.07
C THR A 149 -21.92 18.94 -4.09
N LEU A 150 -21.22 19.28 -3.01
CA LEU A 150 -21.57 20.37 -2.09
C LEU A 150 -21.65 21.72 -2.82
N VAL A 151 -20.64 22.08 -3.61
CA VAL A 151 -20.60 23.36 -4.33
C VAL A 151 -21.74 23.46 -5.34
N TYR A 152 -22.03 22.39 -6.09
CA TYR A 152 -23.15 22.40 -7.04
C TYR A 152 -24.51 22.37 -6.34
N SER A 153 -24.65 21.65 -5.22
CA SER A 153 -25.85 21.69 -4.38
C SER A 153 -26.14 23.13 -3.93
N LEU A 154 -25.12 23.84 -3.40
CA LEU A 154 -25.24 25.25 -3.02
C LEU A 154 -25.52 26.17 -4.21
N TYR A 155 -24.85 25.96 -5.35
CA TYR A 155 -25.07 26.74 -6.56
C TYR A 155 -26.52 26.65 -7.00
N PHE A 156 -27.04 25.43 -7.19
CA PHE A 156 -28.41 25.25 -7.65
C PHE A 156 -29.43 25.74 -6.62
N LEU A 157 -29.19 25.55 -5.31
CA LEU A 157 -30.06 26.11 -4.27
C LEU A 157 -30.11 27.63 -4.33
N VAL A 158 -28.97 28.30 -4.46
CA VAL A 158 -28.89 29.76 -4.61
C VAL A 158 -29.68 30.22 -5.84
N ARG A 159 -29.59 29.47 -6.96
CA ARG A 159 -30.40 29.73 -8.16
C ARG A 159 -31.89 29.50 -7.94
N CYS A 160 -32.28 28.51 -7.14
CA CYS A 160 -33.67 28.25 -6.77
C CYS A 160 -34.28 29.36 -5.92
N VAL A 161 -33.52 29.99 -5.01
CA VAL A 161 -34.01 31.09 -4.15
C VAL A 161 -33.88 32.48 -4.79
N THR A 162 -33.46 32.54 -6.06
CA THR A 162 -33.29 33.76 -6.86
C THR A 162 -34.27 33.74 -8.04
N PRO A 163 -34.79 34.88 -8.53
CA PRO A 163 -35.68 34.91 -9.70
C PRO A 163 -35.04 34.31 -10.97
N GLY A 164 -35.76 33.46 -11.72
CA GLY A 164 -35.27 32.81 -12.96
C GLY A 164 -35.96 31.49 -13.33
N ARG A 165 -35.41 30.73 -14.30
CA ARG A 165 -35.92 29.42 -14.78
C ARG A 165 -35.73 28.33 -13.71
N ARG A 166 -36.80 27.90 -13.04
CA ARG A 166 -36.75 27.04 -11.84
C ARG A 166 -36.59 25.53 -12.06
N PRO A 167 -37.24 24.88 -13.05
CA PRO A 167 -37.28 23.41 -13.11
C PRO A 167 -35.89 22.75 -13.21
N ILE A 168 -35.02 23.27 -14.09
CA ILE A 168 -33.66 22.75 -14.26
C ILE A 168 -32.78 22.95 -13.01
N HIS A 169 -33.02 24.03 -12.26
CA HIS A 169 -32.29 24.30 -11.02
C HIS A 169 -32.77 23.40 -9.88
N LEU A 170 -34.07 23.09 -9.80
CA LEU A 170 -34.59 22.10 -8.86
C LEU A 170 -34.04 20.70 -9.14
N ALA A 171 -34.04 20.27 -10.41
CA ALA A 171 -33.47 18.98 -10.80
C ALA A 171 -31.96 18.90 -10.50
N GLY A 172 -31.20 19.95 -10.87
CA GLY A 172 -29.77 20.04 -10.55
C GLY A 172 -29.48 20.05 -9.05
N TYR A 173 -30.32 20.74 -8.26
CA TYR A 173 -30.24 20.73 -6.81
C TYR A 173 -30.50 19.33 -6.24
N THR A 174 -31.58 18.66 -6.67
CA THR A 174 -31.88 17.30 -6.23
C THR A 174 -30.74 16.34 -6.54
N ALA A 175 -30.22 16.35 -7.77
CA ALA A 175 -29.14 15.47 -8.18
C ALA A 175 -27.83 15.74 -7.40
N ALA A 176 -27.41 17.00 -7.29
CA ALA A 176 -26.18 17.36 -6.58
C ALA A 176 -26.28 17.10 -5.07
N THR A 177 -27.45 17.34 -4.47
CA THR A 177 -27.69 17.07 -3.04
C THR A 177 -27.76 15.58 -2.76
N ALA A 178 -28.42 14.78 -3.61
CA ALA A 178 -28.40 13.32 -3.49
C ALA A 178 -26.97 12.79 -3.61
N ALA A 179 -26.21 13.23 -4.62
CA ALA A 179 -24.80 12.85 -4.78
C ALA A 179 -23.94 13.26 -3.58
N MET A 180 -24.16 14.45 -3.00
CA MET A 180 -23.47 14.92 -1.80
C MET A 180 -23.74 14.01 -0.59
N LEU A 181 -25.00 13.62 -0.37
CA LEU A 181 -25.41 12.71 0.71
C LEU A 181 -24.81 11.29 0.54
N TRP A 182 -24.64 10.86 -0.71
CA TRP A 182 -23.99 9.61 -1.08
C TRP A 182 -22.46 9.67 -1.10
N ALA A 183 -21.86 10.86 -1.14
CA ALA A 183 -20.41 11.05 -1.11
C ALA A 183 -19.85 11.15 0.32
N ALA A 184 -20.57 11.77 1.25
CA ALA A 184 -20.17 11.86 2.65
C ALA A 184 -21.35 12.04 3.59
N TYR A 185 -21.27 11.44 4.77
CA TYR A 185 -22.25 11.63 5.84
C TYR A 185 -22.37 13.08 6.33
N GLN A 186 -21.33 13.91 6.10
CA GLN A 186 -21.39 15.36 6.31
C GLN A 186 -22.47 16.06 5.46
N GLY A 187 -22.96 15.42 4.39
CA GLY A 187 -24.06 15.95 3.57
C GLY A 187 -25.37 16.13 4.35
N VAL A 188 -25.62 15.33 5.40
CA VAL A 188 -26.86 15.43 6.21
C VAL A 188 -26.93 16.74 6.99
N PRO A 189 -25.93 17.13 7.81
CA PRO A 189 -25.94 18.45 8.43
C PRO A 189 -25.88 19.60 7.41
N VAL A 190 -25.30 19.41 6.22
CA VAL A 190 -25.39 20.41 5.14
C VAL A 190 -26.83 20.56 4.65
N LEU A 191 -27.55 19.46 4.38
CA LEU A 191 -28.95 19.51 3.96
C LEU A 191 -29.83 20.20 5.02
N ALA A 192 -29.59 19.92 6.30
CA ALA A 192 -30.25 20.61 7.41
C ALA A 192 -29.95 22.11 7.41
N ALA A 193 -28.70 22.51 7.15
CA ALA A 193 -28.30 23.92 7.02
C ALA A 193 -29.00 24.62 5.86
N GLN A 194 -29.12 23.94 4.72
CA GLN A 194 -29.83 24.42 3.54
C GLN A 194 -31.32 24.62 3.84
N GLY A 195 -31.97 23.66 4.51
CA GLY A 195 -33.35 23.76 4.96
C GLY A 195 -33.59 24.91 5.95
N LEU A 196 -32.73 25.04 6.96
CA LEU A 196 -32.76 26.16 7.91
C LEU A 196 -32.64 27.49 7.17
N GLY A 197 -31.69 27.59 6.25
CA GLY A 197 -31.48 28.78 5.44
C GLY A 197 -32.71 29.15 4.59
N VAL A 198 -33.30 28.18 3.88
CA VAL A 198 -34.53 28.38 3.10
C VAL A 198 -35.69 28.81 4.00
N GLY A 199 -35.87 28.16 5.15
CA GLY A 199 -36.87 28.52 6.15
C GLY A 199 -36.72 29.95 6.66
N LEU A 200 -35.50 30.37 6.99
CA LEU A 200 -35.20 31.75 7.41
C LEU A 200 -35.50 32.77 6.29
N LEU A 201 -35.22 32.45 5.03
CA LEU A 201 -35.55 33.31 3.89
C LEU A 201 -37.06 33.42 3.67
N TYR A 202 -37.79 32.32 3.83
CA TYR A 202 -39.25 32.28 3.78
C TYR A 202 -39.89 33.12 4.89
N LEU A 203 -39.46 32.94 6.14
CA LEU A 203 -39.96 33.68 7.30
C LEU A 203 -39.68 35.18 7.19
N ARG A 204 -38.48 35.55 6.71
CA ARG A 204 -38.08 36.95 6.51
C ARG A 204 -38.56 37.57 5.20
N ARG A 205 -39.36 36.84 4.40
CA ARG A 205 -39.90 37.27 3.10
C ARG A 205 -38.82 37.84 2.15
N LYS A 206 -37.67 37.17 2.05
CA LYS A 206 -36.55 37.61 1.20
C LYS A 206 -36.49 36.86 -0.13
N GLY A 207 -35.94 37.51 -1.17
CA GLY A 207 -35.74 36.90 -2.48
C GLY A 207 -37.06 36.54 -3.15
N ILE A 208 -37.17 35.31 -3.66
CA ILE A 208 -38.41 34.82 -4.28
C ILE A 208 -39.58 34.65 -3.31
N PHE A 209 -39.33 34.68 -2.00
CA PHE A 209 -40.38 34.58 -0.97
C PHE A 209 -41.02 35.91 -0.59
N ALA A 210 -40.61 37.02 -1.24
CA ALA A 210 -41.22 38.33 -1.08
C ALA A 210 -42.59 38.43 -1.79
N GLY A 211 -42.83 37.60 -2.82
CA GLY A 211 -44.04 37.62 -3.64
C GLY A 211 -45.17 36.72 -3.12
N PRO A 212 -46.34 36.75 -3.79
CA PRO A 212 -47.52 35.96 -3.42
C PRO A 212 -47.27 34.44 -3.54
N ASP A 213 -46.47 33.99 -4.52
CA ASP A 213 -46.20 32.57 -4.80
C ASP A 213 -45.16 31.92 -3.84
N ARG A 214 -44.90 32.54 -2.69
CA ARG A 214 -43.86 32.10 -1.74
C ARG A 214 -44.10 30.68 -1.22
N THR A 215 -45.35 30.29 -1.02
CA THR A 215 -45.73 28.95 -0.52
C THR A 215 -45.50 27.89 -1.58
N ALA A 216 -45.92 28.11 -2.82
CA ALA A 216 -45.64 27.22 -3.95
C ALA A 216 -44.12 27.09 -4.19
N SER A 217 -43.40 28.21 -4.11
CA SER A 217 -41.93 28.23 -4.24
C SER A 217 -41.25 27.39 -3.14
N LEU A 218 -41.73 27.52 -1.90
CA LEU A 218 -41.24 26.71 -0.77
C LEU A 218 -41.56 25.23 -1.02
N ALA A 219 -42.79 24.90 -1.40
CA ALA A 219 -43.23 23.53 -1.64
C ALA A 219 -42.35 22.82 -2.69
N TRP A 220 -42.01 23.48 -3.79
CA TRP A 220 -41.13 22.90 -4.81
C TRP A 220 -39.69 22.67 -4.33
N ILE A 221 -39.14 23.60 -3.54
CA ILE A 221 -37.80 23.42 -2.95
C ILE A 221 -37.83 22.29 -1.92
N MET A 222 -38.86 22.23 -1.07
CA MET A 222 -39.06 21.16 -0.09
C MET A 222 -39.27 19.80 -0.77
N ALA A 223 -39.99 19.74 -1.89
CA ALA A 223 -40.13 18.53 -2.69
C ALA A 223 -38.78 18.09 -3.26
N ALA A 224 -37.98 19.02 -3.80
CA ALA A 224 -36.64 18.72 -4.30
C ALA A 224 -35.70 18.20 -3.20
N MET A 225 -35.78 18.76 -1.99
CA MET A 225 -35.08 18.28 -0.79
C MET A 225 -35.56 16.90 -0.37
N ALA A 226 -36.88 16.67 -0.34
CA ALA A 226 -37.48 15.40 0.02
C ALA A 226 -37.07 14.30 -0.96
N VAL A 227 -37.09 14.56 -2.28
CA VAL A 227 -36.60 13.60 -3.29
C VAL A 227 -35.12 13.28 -3.08
N ALA A 228 -34.27 14.27 -2.82
CA ALA A 228 -32.85 14.03 -2.54
C ALA A 228 -32.66 13.16 -1.28
N ALA A 229 -33.43 13.42 -0.22
CA ALA A 229 -33.43 12.61 1.00
C ALA A 229 -33.95 11.19 0.74
N CYS A 230 -35.02 11.03 -0.04
CA CYS A 230 -35.55 9.73 -0.44
C CYS A 230 -34.53 8.90 -1.21
N LEU A 231 -33.78 9.52 -2.13
CA LEU A 231 -32.69 8.85 -2.87
C LEU A 231 -31.54 8.42 -1.94
N TRP A 232 -31.37 9.06 -0.78
CA TRP A 232 -30.35 8.72 0.22
C TRP A 232 -30.81 7.64 1.21
N LEU A 233 -32.12 7.40 1.37
CA LEU A 233 -32.66 6.41 2.32
C LEU A 233 -32.01 5.02 2.24
N PRO A 234 -31.66 4.45 1.07
CA PRO A 234 -31.02 3.13 1.01
C PRO A 234 -29.70 3.03 1.78
N ILE A 235 -28.95 4.13 1.92
CA ILE A 235 -27.65 4.17 2.61
C ILE A 235 -27.71 4.88 3.97
N ALA A 236 -28.87 5.45 4.33
CA ALA A 236 -29.11 6.09 5.62
C ALA A 236 -28.80 5.19 6.84
N PRO A 237 -29.07 3.86 6.82
CA PRO A 237 -28.71 2.99 7.92
C PRO A 237 -27.22 3.04 8.29
N GLY A 238 -26.34 3.28 7.31
CA GLY A 238 -24.90 3.39 7.55
C GLY A 238 -24.51 4.59 8.41
N LEU A 239 -25.19 5.74 8.27
CA LEU A 239 -24.96 6.88 9.15
C LEU A 239 -25.23 6.53 10.61
N PHE A 240 -26.37 5.90 10.87
CA PHE A 240 -26.78 5.52 12.22
C PHE A 240 -25.91 4.40 12.78
N PHE A 241 -25.49 3.47 11.92
CA PHE A 241 -24.53 2.43 12.25
C PHE A 241 -23.19 3.04 12.69
N THR A 242 -22.58 3.90 11.86
CA THR A 242 -21.31 4.57 12.15
C THR A 242 -21.41 5.45 13.40
N ASN A 243 -22.51 6.20 13.57
CA ASN A 243 -22.74 6.99 14.77
C ASN A 243 -22.74 6.10 16.03
N THR A 244 -23.49 5.00 16.02
CA THR A 244 -23.55 4.05 17.14
C THR A 244 -22.21 3.36 17.39
N PHE A 245 -21.52 2.96 16.32
CA PHE A 245 -20.22 2.30 16.37
C PHE A 245 -19.14 3.21 16.97
N LEU A 246 -19.10 4.50 16.58
CA LEU A 246 -18.06 5.43 17.00
C LEU A 246 -18.39 6.22 18.27
N GLN A 247 -19.64 6.19 18.75
CA GLN A 247 -20.06 6.97 19.90
C GLN A 247 -19.24 6.62 21.13
N ASN A 248 -18.66 7.64 21.75
CA ASN A 248 -17.93 7.54 23.00
C ASN A 248 -18.17 8.79 23.86
N PRO A 249 -19.10 8.71 24.83
CA PRO A 249 -19.43 9.83 25.71
C PRO A 249 -18.26 10.32 26.59
N SER A 250 -17.22 9.50 26.79
CA SER A 250 -16.05 9.87 27.60
C SER A 250 -15.13 10.90 26.91
N ILE A 251 -15.23 11.03 25.57
CA ILE A 251 -14.42 11.99 24.82
C ILE A 251 -15.00 13.40 24.99
N SER A 252 -14.15 14.34 25.40
CA SER A 252 -14.51 15.75 25.50
C SER A 252 -14.83 16.36 24.14
N ARG A 253 -15.93 17.14 24.06
CA ARG A 253 -16.31 17.91 22.86
C ARG A 253 -15.26 18.95 22.47
N TRP A 254 -14.40 19.34 23.41
CA TRP A 254 -13.36 20.34 23.21
C TRP A 254 -11.99 19.74 22.84
N SER A 255 -11.87 18.41 22.77
CA SER A 255 -10.63 17.73 22.39
C SER A 255 -10.08 18.29 21.07
N GLY A 256 -8.78 18.56 20.97
CA GLY A 256 -8.14 19.09 19.75
C GLY A 256 -8.54 20.51 19.30
N LEU A 257 -9.37 21.24 20.08
CA LEU A 257 -9.70 22.66 19.80
C LEU A 257 -8.71 23.60 20.50
N GLU A 258 -7.51 23.70 19.93
CA GLU A 258 -6.49 24.66 20.35
C GLU A 258 -6.58 25.97 19.55
N PRO A 259 -6.05 27.11 20.04
CA PRO A 259 -6.04 28.37 19.28
C PRO A 259 -5.45 28.23 17.87
N ARG A 260 -4.44 27.37 17.71
CA ARG A 260 -3.80 27.06 16.42
C ARG A 260 -4.78 26.44 15.41
N PHE A 261 -5.77 25.66 15.87
CA PHE A 261 -6.76 25.02 15.02
C PHE A 261 -7.53 26.04 14.15
N ILE A 262 -7.83 27.22 14.70
CA ILE A 262 -8.55 28.28 13.97
C ILE A 262 -7.66 28.82 12.84
N THR A 263 -6.39 29.11 13.14
CA THR A 263 -5.45 29.59 12.13
C THR A 263 -5.18 28.53 11.07
N ASP A 264 -5.05 27.26 11.47
CA ASP A 264 -4.85 26.14 10.56
C ASP A 264 -6.08 25.94 9.66
N THR A 265 -7.29 26.17 10.18
CA THR A 265 -8.53 26.10 9.38
C THR A 265 -8.61 27.20 8.33
N LEU A 266 -8.10 28.40 8.61
CA LEU A 266 -8.09 29.50 7.65
C LEU A 266 -6.98 29.37 6.60
N ALA A 267 -5.77 28.99 7.03
CA ALA A 267 -4.59 28.96 6.16
C ALA A 267 -4.31 27.57 5.54
N GLY A 268 -4.63 26.48 6.24
CA GLY A 268 -4.32 25.11 5.84
C GLY A 268 -4.91 24.72 4.48
N PHE A 269 -6.07 25.26 4.09
CA PHE A 269 -6.59 25.02 2.74
C PHE A 269 -5.66 25.54 1.63
N PHE A 270 -4.96 26.64 1.86
CA PHE A 270 -4.05 27.26 0.89
C PHE A 270 -2.64 26.69 0.99
N TYR A 271 -2.14 26.46 2.20
CA TYR A 271 -0.75 26.06 2.47
C TYR A 271 -0.57 24.54 2.66
N LEU A 272 -1.66 23.78 2.78
CA LEU A 272 -1.63 22.36 3.15
C LEU A 272 -0.90 22.16 4.48
N ASN A 273 0.30 21.58 4.44
CA ASN A 273 1.18 21.31 5.58
C ASN A 273 2.43 22.21 5.58
N PHE A 274 2.53 23.15 4.64
CA PHE A 274 3.61 24.11 4.65
C PHE A 274 3.35 25.18 5.70
N ASP A 275 4.44 25.66 6.32
CA ASP A 275 4.37 26.74 7.28
C ASP A 275 3.83 28.01 6.62
N TYR A 276 2.96 28.71 7.35
CA TYR A 276 2.44 30.00 6.98
C TYR A 276 2.74 31.02 8.07
N GLY A 277 3.12 32.23 7.67
CA GLY A 277 3.35 33.32 8.61
C GLY A 277 2.05 33.90 9.16
N PRO A 278 2.08 34.58 10.32
CA PRO A 278 0.90 35.24 10.90
C PRO A 278 0.30 36.29 9.95
N VAL A 279 1.13 36.93 9.12
CA VAL A 279 0.70 37.90 8.09
C VAL A 279 -0.21 37.25 7.05
N ALA A 280 0.09 36.02 6.62
CA ALA A 280 -0.73 35.31 5.63
C ALA A 280 -2.12 34.97 6.21
N ALA A 281 -2.14 34.43 7.44
CA ALA A 281 -3.40 34.15 8.15
C ALA A 281 -4.21 35.43 8.38
N ALA A 282 -3.56 36.53 8.78
CA ALA A 282 -4.20 37.83 8.96
C ALA A 282 -4.74 38.41 7.64
N ALA A 283 -4.03 38.26 6.52
CA ALA A 283 -4.50 38.70 5.20
C ALA A 283 -5.75 37.93 4.75
N ILE A 284 -5.76 36.60 4.92
CA ILE A 284 -6.92 35.75 4.63
C ILE A 284 -8.10 36.18 5.52
N ALA A 285 -7.86 36.33 6.83
CA ALA A 285 -8.88 36.77 7.77
C ALA A 285 -9.44 38.16 7.42
N ALA A 286 -8.59 39.12 7.05
CA ALA A 286 -9.00 40.46 6.65
C ALA A 286 -9.88 40.44 5.39
N LEU A 287 -9.49 39.69 4.36
CA LEU A 287 -10.30 39.52 3.14
C LEU A 287 -11.64 38.87 3.47
N LEU A 288 -11.64 37.85 4.33
CA LEU A 288 -12.87 37.18 4.78
C LEU A 288 -13.80 38.14 5.51
N LEU A 289 -13.29 38.97 6.43
CA LEU A 289 -14.08 39.95 7.20
C LEU A 289 -14.65 41.07 6.30
N VAL A 290 -13.85 41.61 5.37
CA VAL A 290 -14.32 42.60 4.38
C VAL A 290 -15.36 41.98 3.43
N GLY A 291 -15.14 40.72 3.05
CA GLY A 291 -16.08 39.89 2.32
C GLY A 291 -17.41 39.77 3.05
N LEU A 292 -17.37 39.30 4.30
CA LEU A 292 -18.52 39.11 5.16
C LEU A 292 -19.33 40.40 5.30
N ARG A 293 -18.69 41.50 5.67
CA ARG A 293 -19.37 42.79 5.91
C ARG A 293 -20.10 43.32 4.68
N GLY A 294 -19.52 43.16 3.50
CA GLY A 294 -20.06 43.83 2.31
C GLY A 294 -20.89 42.95 1.37
N SER A 295 -20.85 41.61 1.48
CA SER A 295 -21.67 40.70 0.66
C SER A 295 -22.71 39.95 1.47
N TRP A 296 -22.94 40.32 2.74
CA TRP A 296 -23.95 39.63 3.54
C TRP A 296 -25.35 39.77 2.94
N ASN A 297 -25.75 38.75 2.21
CA ASN A 297 -27.02 38.62 1.53
C ASN A 297 -27.56 37.19 1.69
N ALA A 298 -28.74 36.93 1.15
CA ALA A 298 -29.38 35.62 1.24
C ALA A 298 -28.48 34.49 0.70
N PRO A 299 -27.94 34.57 -0.54
CA PRO A 299 -26.99 33.59 -1.05
C PRO A 299 -25.76 33.34 -0.17
N THR A 300 -25.07 34.38 0.31
CA THR A 300 -23.88 34.20 1.15
C THR A 300 -24.22 33.63 2.52
N ALA A 301 -25.40 33.96 3.07
CA ALA A 301 -25.85 33.39 4.33
C ALA A 301 -26.11 31.88 4.21
N LEU A 302 -26.64 31.40 3.07
CA LEU A 302 -26.79 29.97 2.81
C LEU A 302 -25.43 29.25 2.79
N VAL A 303 -24.44 29.83 2.10
CA VAL A 303 -23.07 29.27 2.05
C VAL A 303 -22.43 29.28 3.45
N ALA A 304 -22.60 30.35 4.23
CA ALA A 304 -22.08 30.43 5.58
C ALA A 304 -22.74 29.41 6.52
N LEU A 305 -24.06 29.21 6.43
CA LEU A 305 -24.77 28.17 7.19
C LEU A 305 -24.25 26.77 6.83
N ALA A 306 -24.08 26.49 5.54
CA ALA A 306 -23.55 25.22 5.05
C ALA A 306 -22.08 24.98 5.43
N ALA A 307 -21.33 26.00 5.82
CA ALA A 307 -20.01 25.85 6.44
C ALA A 307 -20.11 25.61 7.95
N VAL A 308 -20.93 26.40 8.66
CA VAL A 308 -20.98 26.41 10.13
C VAL A 308 -21.66 25.17 10.69
N VAL A 309 -22.83 24.79 10.18
CA VAL A 309 -23.63 23.67 10.73
C VAL A 309 -22.89 22.33 10.70
N PRO A 310 -22.34 21.85 9.56
CA PRO A 310 -21.58 20.60 9.57
C PRO A 310 -20.30 20.70 10.40
N SER A 311 -19.65 21.87 10.45
CA SER A 311 -18.48 22.06 11.31
C SER A 311 -18.84 21.91 12.78
N LEU A 312 -19.95 22.51 13.22
CA LEU A 312 -20.46 22.34 14.58
C LEU A 312 -20.80 20.87 14.84
N ALA A 313 -21.49 20.18 13.93
CA ALA A 313 -21.81 18.76 14.09
C ALA A 313 -20.56 17.90 14.32
N ILE A 314 -19.48 18.13 13.56
CA ILE A 314 -18.20 17.43 13.72
C ILE A 314 -17.53 17.82 15.05
N LEU A 315 -17.41 19.13 15.33
CA LEU A 315 -16.69 19.63 16.49
C LEU A 315 -17.38 19.29 17.81
N THR A 316 -18.71 19.17 17.82
CA THR A 316 -19.47 18.76 19.00
C THR A 316 -19.69 17.25 19.09
N SER A 317 -19.17 16.46 18.15
CA SER A 317 -19.31 15.01 18.17
C SER A 317 -18.56 14.40 19.37
N GLN A 318 -19.19 13.45 20.05
CA GLN A 318 -18.58 12.62 21.08
C GLN A 318 -18.24 11.26 20.48
N SER A 319 -17.19 11.24 19.65
CA SER A 319 -16.77 10.11 18.83
C SER A 319 -15.31 9.74 19.13
N ASP A 320 -14.95 8.46 19.00
CA ASP A 320 -13.55 8.01 19.09
C ASP A 320 -12.63 8.65 18.05
N LEU A 321 -13.18 9.14 16.93
CA LEU A 321 -12.40 9.86 15.91
C LEU A 321 -12.19 11.34 16.25
N ARG A 322 -12.87 11.88 17.26
CA ARG A 322 -12.83 13.31 17.61
C ARG A 322 -11.40 13.84 17.88
N PRO A 323 -10.48 13.10 18.53
CA PRO A 323 -9.10 13.52 18.69
C PRO A 323 -8.28 13.57 17.39
N LEU A 324 -8.71 12.85 16.35
CA LEU A 324 -8.05 12.81 15.03
C LEU A 324 -8.57 13.91 14.09
N VAL A 325 -9.62 14.65 14.49
CA VAL A 325 -10.21 15.71 13.67
C VAL A 325 -9.25 16.88 13.54
N THR A 326 -8.81 17.12 12.32
CA THR A 326 -8.04 18.29 11.88
C THR A 326 -8.87 19.21 10.99
N TRP A 327 -8.34 20.39 10.66
CA TRP A 327 -8.95 21.36 9.74
C TRP A 327 -9.39 20.76 8.39
N ARG A 328 -8.71 19.69 7.92
CA ARG A 328 -9.03 18.98 6.66
C ARG A 328 -10.43 18.38 6.65
N HIS A 329 -10.92 17.97 7.82
CA HIS A 329 -12.25 17.38 7.98
C HIS A 329 -13.36 18.44 7.91
N LEU A 330 -13.02 19.72 8.07
CA LEU A 330 -13.92 20.86 7.92
C LEU A 330 -14.02 21.34 6.46
N ILE A 331 -13.89 20.44 5.49
CA ILE A 331 -13.85 20.78 4.06
C ILE A 331 -15.08 21.58 3.57
N ALA A 332 -16.23 21.44 4.24
CA ALA A 332 -17.43 22.25 3.97
C ALA A 332 -17.24 23.76 4.22
N VAL A 333 -16.19 24.16 4.95
CA VAL A 333 -15.81 25.57 5.19
C VAL A 333 -15.17 26.21 3.96
N LEU A 334 -14.51 25.42 3.12
CA LEU A 334 -13.71 25.92 1.99
C LEU A 334 -14.52 26.79 1.00
N PRO A 335 -15.74 26.42 0.55
CA PRO A 335 -16.54 27.28 -0.32
C PRO A 335 -16.80 28.66 0.29
N ALA A 336 -17.10 28.72 1.59
CA ALA A 336 -17.32 29.97 2.30
C ALA A 336 -16.04 30.81 2.34
N VAL A 337 -14.90 30.20 2.64
CA VAL A 337 -13.59 30.89 2.67
C VAL A 337 -13.25 31.46 1.30
N CYS A 338 -13.33 30.68 0.22
CA CYS A 338 -13.03 31.15 -1.13
C CYS A 338 -13.98 32.27 -1.59
N ILE A 339 -15.29 32.15 -1.33
CA ILE A 339 -16.29 33.14 -1.76
C ILE A 339 -16.17 34.43 -0.96
N LEU A 340 -16.00 34.35 0.36
CA LEU A 340 -15.88 35.54 1.21
C LEU A 340 -14.54 36.25 0.95
N CYS A 341 -13.43 35.53 0.86
CA CYS A 341 -12.15 36.14 0.50
C CYS A 341 -12.18 36.76 -0.90
N GLY A 342 -12.76 36.06 -1.90
CA GLY A 342 -12.92 36.58 -3.25
C GLY A 342 -13.82 37.83 -3.31
N SER A 343 -14.87 37.88 -2.49
CA SER A 343 -15.73 39.05 -2.31
C SER A 343 -14.99 40.22 -1.65
N GLY A 344 -14.18 39.95 -0.62
CA GLY A 344 -13.31 40.94 0.02
C GLY A 344 -12.30 41.53 -0.97
N ALA A 345 -11.62 40.68 -1.72
CA ALA A 345 -10.69 41.08 -2.77
C ALA A 345 -11.37 41.92 -3.84
N SER A 346 -12.55 41.50 -4.30
CA SER A 346 -13.34 42.25 -5.29
C SER A 346 -13.74 43.65 -4.80
N ARG A 347 -14.04 43.81 -3.51
CA ARG A 347 -14.37 45.12 -2.92
C ARG A 347 -13.15 46.01 -2.80
N LEU A 348 -12.07 45.51 -2.22
CA LEU A 348 -10.85 46.29 -2.05
C LEU A 348 -10.29 46.72 -3.41
N GLY A 349 -10.30 45.83 -4.41
CA GLY A 349 -9.91 46.18 -5.77
C GLY A 349 -10.80 47.26 -6.41
N GLY A 350 -12.13 47.16 -6.19
CA GLY A 350 -13.07 48.20 -6.63
C GLY A 350 -12.87 49.55 -5.91
N LEU A 351 -12.57 49.54 -4.61
CA LEU A 351 -12.31 50.72 -3.81
C LEU A 351 -10.99 51.40 -4.22
N ALA A 352 -9.93 50.62 -4.45
CA ALA A 352 -8.64 51.12 -4.91
C ALA A 352 -8.74 51.83 -6.27
N CYS A 353 -9.61 51.33 -7.15
CA CYS A 353 -9.77 51.85 -8.52
C CYS A 353 -10.89 52.90 -8.65
N ARG A 354 -11.57 53.31 -7.57
CA ARG A 354 -12.78 54.15 -7.64
C ARG A 354 -12.58 55.50 -8.32
N LYS A 355 -11.36 56.06 -8.25
CA LYS A 355 -11.00 57.36 -8.83
C LYS A 355 -10.61 57.29 -10.31
N LEU A 356 -10.51 56.09 -10.90
CA LEU A 356 -10.12 55.92 -12.31
C LEU A 356 -11.27 56.23 -13.28
N PRO A 357 -10.97 56.63 -14.54
CA PRO A 357 -11.99 56.84 -15.58
C PRO A 357 -12.83 55.58 -15.84
N ASP A 358 -14.13 55.75 -16.12
CA ASP A 358 -15.09 54.64 -16.28
C ASP A 358 -14.66 53.60 -17.33
N ARG A 359 -14.02 54.06 -18.42
CA ARG A 359 -13.55 53.20 -19.52
C ARG A 359 -12.53 52.13 -19.07
N VAL A 360 -11.71 52.45 -18.06
CA VAL A 360 -10.65 51.55 -17.56
C VAL A 360 -10.94 51.00 -16.17
N ARG A 361 -11.85 51.62 -15.41
CA ARG A 361 -12.15 51.27 -14.01
C ARG A 361 -12.47 49.79 -13.80
N GLY A 362 -13.26 49.19 -14.70
CA GLY A 362 -13.64 47.78 -14.60
C GLY A 362 -12.46 46.82 -14.76
N ALA A 363 -11.64 47.05 -15.78
CA ALA A 363 -10.43 46.27 -16.01
C ALA A 363 -9.42 46.46 -14.88
N ALA A 364 -9.19 47.70 -14.44
CA ALA A 364 -8.30 48.01 -13.32
C ALA A 364 -8.76 47.34 -12.01
N ALA A 365 -10.05 47.40 -11.69
CA ALA A 365 -10.59 46.75 -10.50
C ALA A 365 -10.48 45.22 -10.56
N LEU A 366 -10.63 44.64 -11.74
CA LEU A 366 -10.43 43.21 -11.96
C LEU A 366 -8.95 42.80 -11.77
N VAL A 367 -8.01 43.59 -12.31
CA VAL A 367 -6.56 43.40 -12.09
C VAL A 367 -6.22 43.52 -10.62
N ALA A 368 -6.70 44.58 -9.94
CA ALA A 368 -6.46 44.77 -8.50
C ALA A 368 -7.04 43.62 -7.65
N THR A 369 -8.20 43.07 -8.04
CA THR A 369 -8.76 41.87 -7.41
C THR A 369 -7.83 40.67 -7.60
N GLY A 370 -7.31 40.47 -8.82
CA GLY A 370 -6.35 39.41 -9.13
C GLY A 370 -5.06 39.54 -8.32
N VAL A 371 -4.53 40.76 -8.15
CA VAL A 371 -3.35 41.03 -7.31
C VAL A 371 -3.60 40.62 -5.85
N LEU A 372 -4.76 40.94 -5.29
CA LEU A 372 -5.10 40.53 -3.92
C LEU A 372 -5.21 39.00 -3.77
N CYS A 373 -5.73 38.31 -4.78
CA CYS A 373 -5.69 36.84 -4.81
C CYS A 373 -4.25 36.32 -4.91
N ALA A 374 -3.41 36.96 -5.73
CA ALA A 374 -2.00 36.60 -5.85
C ALA A 374 -1.23 36.80 -4.54
N VAL A 375 -1.56 37.80 -3.70
CA VAL A 375 -0.96 37.95 -2.36
C VAL A 375 -1.23 36.73 -1.47
N VAL A 376 -2.42 36.11 -1.57
CA VAL A 376 -2.77 34.91 -0.81
C VAL A 376 -2.09 33.66 -1.39
N LEU A 377 -2.00 33.57 -2.72
CA LEU A 377 -1.55 32.37 -3.43
C LEU A 377 -0.06 32.33 -3.74
N ALA A 378 0.62 33.47 -3.85
CA ALA A 378 2.03 33.50 -4.23
C ALA A 378 2.94 32.76 -3.22
N PRO A 379 2.79 32.93 -1.90
CA PRO A 379 3.61 32.17 -0.96
C PRO A 379 3.42 30.64 -1.06
N PRO A 380 2.20 30.06 -1.03
CA PRO A 380 2.06 28.61 -1.18
C PRO A 380 2.46 28.12 -2.58
N LEU A 381 2.15 28.86 -3.65
CA LEU A 381 2.53 28.48 -5.00
C LEU A 381 4.05 28.58 -5.26
N SER A 382 4.78 29.40 -4.48
CA SER A 382 6.25 29.38 -4.51
C SER A 382 6.84 28.06 -4.03
N ARG A 383 6.05 27.23 -3.33
CA ARG A 383 6.41 25.90 -2.83
C ARG A 383 5.90 24.76 -3.72
N LEU A 384 5.51 25.04 -4.97
CA LEU A 384 5.02 24.00 -5.89
C LEU A 384 6.04 22.89 -6.13
N ASP A 385 7.33 23.23 -6.21
CA ASP A 385 8.39 22.25 -6.39
C ASP A 385 8.42 21.25 -5.21
N ASP A 386 8.47 21.77 -3.98
CA ASP A 386 8.36 20.95 -2.75
C ASP A 386 7.04 20.16 -2.71
N PHE A 387 5.94 20.77 -3.18
CA PHE A 387 4.62 20.15 -3.21
C PHE A 387 4.59 18.90 -4.10
N TYR A 388 5.16 18.95 -5.30
CA TYR A 388 5.17 17.81 -6.22
C TYR A 388 6.23 16.78 -5.86
N ARG A 389 7.31 17.20 -5.19
CA ARG A 389 8.44 16.32 -4.80
C ARG A 389 8.23 15.60 -3.47
N ARG A 390 7.24 15.99 -2.66
CA ARG A 390 6.98 15.30 -1.38
C ARG A 390 6.60 13.83 -1.61
N THR A 391 7.06 12.97 -0.71
CA THR A 391 6.59 11.58 -0.63
C THR A 391 5.95 11.36 0.73
N LEU A 392 4.77 10.73 0.74
CA LEU A 392 4.06 10.40 1.98
C LEU A 392 4.43 9.00 2.49
N THR A 393 4.94 8.13 1.62
CA THR A 393 5.34 6.76 1.94
C THR A 393 6.52 6.33 1.06
N ASN A 394 7.17 5.22 1.40
CA ASN A 394 8.25 4.60 0.64
C ASN A 394 7.86 3.19 0.11
N ASP A 395 6.56 2.95 -0.03
CA ASP A 395 6.03 1.63 -0.38
C ASP A 395 6.49 1.13 -1.75
N ARG A 396 6.47 1.97 -2.80
CA ARG A 396 6.99 1.58 -4.12
C ARG A 396 8.48 1.23 -4.05
N ASP A 397 9.25 1.89 -3.19
CA ASP A 397 10.68 1.65 -3.05
C ASP A 397 10.95 0.35 -2.30
N LEU A 398 10.16 0.06 -1.25
CA LEU A 398 10.13 -1.25 -0.61
C LEU A 398 9.77 -2.35 -1.62
N PHE A 399 8.71 -2.17 -2.42
CA PHE A 399 8.31 -3.18 -3.41
C PHE A 399 9.32 -3.31 -4.56
N ARG A 400 10.01 -2.21 -4.94
CA ARG A 400 11.14 -2.27 -5.87
C ARG A 400 12.28 -3.09 -5.29
N PHE A 401 12.66 -2.83 -4.04
CA PHE A 401 13.66 -3.63 -3.34
C PHE A 401 13.26 -5.10 -3.31
N LEU A 402 12.04 -5.43 -2.88
CA LEU A 402 11.57 -6.83 -2.80
C LEU A 402 11.55 -7.52 -4.17
N SER A 403 11.10 -6.81 -5.22
CA SER A 403 11.08 -7.35 -6.58
C SER A 403 12.49 -7.53 -7.13
N ARG A 404 13.39 -6.56 -6.96
CA ARG A 404 14.72 -6.55 -7.59
C ARG A 404 15.77 -7.34 -6.81
N THR A 405 15.53 -7.60 -5.52
CA THR A 405 16.41 -8.45 -4.70
C THR A 405 16.39 -9.87 -5.24
N PRO A 406 17.51 -10.36 -5.81
CA PRO A 406 17.60 -11.72 -6.32
C PRO A 406 17.43 -12.71 -5.16
N GLY A 407 17.00 -13.93 -5.48
CA GLY A 407 16.79 -14.95 -4.47
C GLY A 407 15.80 -16.01 -4.92
N PRO A 408 15.55 -17.02 -4.08
CA PRO A 408 14.61 -18.07 -4.40
C PRO A 408 13.18 -17.51 -4.49
N LYS A 409 12.33 -18.25 -5.20
CA LYS A 409 10.88 -18.00 -5.23
C LYS A 409 10.31 -18.08 -3.82
N THR A 410 9.65 -17.01 -3.38
CA THR A 410 9.11 -16.86 -2.03
C THR A 410 7.69 -16.31 -2.06
N THR A 411 6.88 -16.69 -1.08
CA THR A 411 5.65 -15.96 -0.70
C THR A 411 6.01 -14.71 0.10
N LEU A 412 5.06 -13.79 0.28
CA LEU A 412 5.21 -12.59 1.11
C LEU A 412 4.27 -12.64 2.31
N ALA A 413 4.78 -12.28 3.48
CA ALA A 413 3.97 -12.01 4.67
C ALA A 413 4.35 -10.67 5.28
N PHE A 414 3.35 -9.98 5.82
CA PHE A 414 3.51 -8.69 6.47
C PHE A 414 3.10 -8.82 7.94
N THR A 415 3.92 -8.27 8.83
CA THR A 415 3.67 -8.25 10.27
C THR A 415 3.87 -6.85 10.83
N GLY A 416 3.23 -6.57 11.97
CA GLY A 416 3.36 -5.30 12.66
C GLY A 416 2.47 -4.18 12.08
N TYR A 417 3.04 -2.98 11.99
CA TYR A 417 2.34 -1.76 11.67
C TYR A 417 1.74 -1.78 10.26
N GLN A 418 0.43 -1.55 10.14
CA GLN A 418 -0.33 -1.49 8.88
C GLN A 418 -0.20 -2.76 8.01
N ARG A 419 0.00 -3.93 8.64
CA ARG A 419 0.24 -5.20 7.97
C ARG A 419 -0.75 -5.51 6.84
N ASN A 420 -2.02 -5.21 7.02
CA ASN A 420 -3.09 -5.48 6.06
C ASN A 420 -3.04 -4.51 4.87
N ALA A 421 -2.88 -3.22 5.13
CA ALA A 421 -2.65 -2.23 4.07
C ALA A 421 -1.39 -2.54 3.24
N LYS A 422 -0.29 -2.95 3.88
CA LYS A 422 0.93 -3.37 3.17
C LYS A 422 0.73 -4.66 2.37
N ALA A 423 0.00 -5.64 2.93
CA ALA A 423 -0.34 -6.85 2.20
C ALA A 423 -1.17 -6.53 0.95
N PHE A 424 -2.19 -5.67 1.05
CA PHE A 424 -2.97 -5.20 -0.09
C PHE A 424 -2.08 -4.46 -1.11
N ALA A 425 -1.28 -3.51 -0.66
CA ALA A 425 -0.36 -2.75 -1.50
C ALA A 425 0.62 -3.66 -2.26
N ALA A 426 1.12 -4.72 -1.61
CA ALA A 426 1.95 -5.72 -2.27
C ALA A 426 1.20 -6.47 -3.39
N ARG A 427 -0.09 -6.81 -3.20
CA ARG A 427 -0.89 -7.41 -4.29
C ARG A 427 -1.12 -6.45 -5.44
N TRP A 428 -1.28 -5.16 -5.15
CA TRP A 428 -1.45 -4.14 -6.16
C TRP A 428 -0.17 -3.89 -6.97
N HIS A 429 0.97 -3.78 -6.30
CA HIS A 429 2.25 -3.45 -6.93
C HIS A 429 3.01 -4.65 -7.48
N LEU A 430 2.84 -5.83 -6.86
CA LEU A 430 3.51 -7.10 -7.17
C LEU A 430 2.47 -8.24 -7.26
N PRO A 431 1.52 -8.19 -8.21
CA PRO A 431 0.38 -9.13 -8.26
C PRO A 431 0.80 -10.61 -8.27
N GLU A 432 1.95 -10.92 -8.89
CA GLU A 432 2.47 -12.28 -8.94
C GLU A 432 3.22 -12.67 -7.63
N ALA A 433 3.84 -11.75 -6.89
CA ALA A 433 4.59 -12.08 -5.68
C ALA A 433 3.71 -12.26 -4.42
N ALA A 434 2.41 -12.01 -4.55
CA ALA A 434 1.47 -11.79 -3.45
C ALA A 434 0.79 -13.03 -2.85
N GLY A 435 1.25 -14.24 -3.19
CA GLY A 435 0.79 -15.44 -2.48
C GLY A 435 1.15 -15.31 -1.00
N GLY A 436 0.14 -15.39 -0.11
CA GLY A 436 0.36 -15.44 1.34
C GLY A 436 0.91 -16.81 1.76
N PRO A 437 1.57 -16.89 2.94
CA PRO A 437 2.09 -18.15 3.48
C PRO A 437 1.01 -19.24 3.70
N GLY A 438 -0.25 -18.88 3.90
CA GLY A 438 -1.35 -19.85 4.04
C GLY A 438 -2.11 -20.12 2.74
N ASN A 439 -1.40 -20.16 1.61
CA ASN A 439 -1.94 -20.59 0.31
C ASN A 439 -1.17 -21.82 -0.22
N PHE A 440 -1.60 -23.02 0.15
CA PHE A 440 -1.09 -24.31 -0.31
C PHE A 440 -2.14 -25.43 -0.25
N ALA A 441 -2.15 -26.27 -1.29
CA ALA A 441 -3.14 -27.34 -1.44
C ALA A 441 -2.74 -28.68 -0.81
N ALA A 442 -1.47 -28.85 -0.43
CA ALA A 442 -0.94 -30.10 0.14
C ALA A 442 0.33 -29.82 0.97
N PRO A 443 0.75 -30.76 1.84
CA PRO A 443 2.01 -30.70 2.56
C PRO A 443 3.21 -30.52 1.61
N GLY A 444 4.19 -29.75 2.05
CA GLY A 444 5.43 -29.54 1.28
C GLY A 444 6.37 -28.58 1.99
N TYR A 445 7.40 -28.14 1.27
CA TYR A 445 8.33 -27.11 1.73
C TYR A 445 8.07 -25.78 1.05
N GLN A 446 8.04 -24.71 1.85
CA GLN A 446 7.87 -23.35 1.36
C GLN A 446 8.99 -22.43 1.82
N ARG A 447 9.26 -21.40 1.01
CA ARG A 447 10.09 -20.26 1.40
C ARG A 447 9.22 -19.02 1.50
N LEU A 448 9.44 -18.24 2.54
CA LEU A 448 8.68 -17.06 2.88
C LEU A 448 9.62 -15.88 3.08
N ARG A 449 9.31 -14.75 2.45
CA ARG A 449 9.89 -13.45 2.82
C ARG A 449 8.92 -12.72 3.74
N THR A 450 9.37 -12.39 4.94
CA THR A 450 8.59 -11.62 5.90
C THR A 450 9.06 -10.19 5.97
N VAL A 451 8.12 -9.27 5.86
CA VAL A 451 8.32 -7.83 6.01
C VAL A 451 7.68 -7.40 7.32
N ASP A 452 8.52 -7.09 8.29
CA ASP A 452 8.11 -6.66 9.62
C ASP A 452 8.26 -5.16 9.77
N LEU A 453 7.15 -4.44 9.96
CA LEU A 453 7.14 -2.98 10.13
C LEU A 453 6.74 -2.62 11.56
N PHE A 454 7.45 -1.70 12.21
CA PHE A 454 7.13 -1.31 13.58
C PHE A 454 7.68 0.07 13.93
N LEU A 455 7.13 0.71 14.96
CA LEU A 455 7.64 1.99 15.46
C LEU A 455 8.95 1.76 16.22
N ALA A 456 9.93 2.65 16.06
CA ALA A 456 11.27 2.52 16.65
C ALA A 456 11.24 2.22 18.16
N ASP A 457 10.37 2.89 18.93
CA ASP A 457 10.26 2.71 20.39
C ASP A 457 9.79 1.31 20.81
N SER A 458 9.13 0.57 19.90
CA SER A 458 8.65 -0.79 20.14
C SER A 458 9.72 -1.87 19.89
N GLU A 459 10.87 -1.50 19.32
CA GLU A 459 11.88 -2.44 18.85
C GLU A 459 12.36 -3.42 19.93
N ARG A 460 12.63 -2.91 21.14
CA ARG A 460 13.16 -3.71 22.26
C ARG A 460 12.21 -4.81 22.74
N ARG A 461 10.91 -4.64 22.50
CA ARG A 461 9.85 -5.59 22.92
C ARG A 461 9.41 -6.50 21.78
N ARG A 462 9.91 -6.29 20.56
CA ARG A 462 9.48 -6.99 19.36
C ARG A 462 10.49 -8.08 19.00
N ALA A 463 10.02 -9.32 18.91
CA ALA A 463 10.84 -10.44 18.48
C ALA A 463 11.41 -10.19 17.07
N ARG A 464 12.60 -10.74 16.79
CA ARG A 464 13.14 -10.73 15.43
C ARG A 464 12.28 -11.63 14.53
N PRO A 465 12.06 -11.25 13.26
CA PRO A 465 11.39 -12.13 12.32
C PRO A 465 12.17 -13.44 12.17
N ARG A 466 11.45 -14.55 11.95
CA ARG A 466 12.04 -15.88 11.81
C ARG A 466 12.91 -15.95 10.54
N GLY A 467 13.96 -16.76 10.60
CA GLY A 467 14.85 -17.01 9.47
C GLY A 467 16.02 -16.03 9.39
N VAL A 468 16.58 -15.89 8.20
CA VAL A 468 17.77 -15.08 7.92
C VAL A 468 17.35 -13.65 7.64
N LEU A 469 17.90 -12.68 8.38
CA LEU A 469 17.65 -11.27 8.14
C LEU A 469 18.36 -10.83 6.84
N LEU A 470 17.59 -10.38 5.86
CA LEU A 470 18.09 -9.88 4.58
C LEU A 470 18.41 -8.38 4.64
N ALA A 471 17.58 -7.60 5.34
CA ALA A 471 17.75 -6.16 5.48
C ALA A 471 17.03 -5.63 6.72
N SER A 472 17.56 -4.54 7.30
CA SER A 472 16.95 -3.81 8.41
C SER A 472 17.26 -2.32 8.27
N TRP A 473 16.25 -1.46 8.38
CA TRP A 473 16.45 -0.02 8.31
C TRP A 473 15.34 0.77 9.02
N GLY A 474 15.61 2.05 9.30
CA GLY A 474 14.64 3.01 9.81
C GLY A 474 14.41 4.18 8.84
N ALA A 475 13.17 4.68 8.80
CA ALA A 475 12.77 5.90 8.08
C ALA A 475 11.57 6.57 8.78
N GLY A 476 11.72 7.82 9.19
CA GLY A 476 10.62 8.60 9.78
C GLY A 476 10.01 8.01 11.05
N GLY A 477 10.81 7.36 11.91
CA GLY A 477 10.35 6.69 13.14
C GLY A 477 9.76 5.29 12.94
N LEU A 478 9.61 4.83 11.69
CA LEU A 478 9.23 3.47 11.33
C LEU A 478 10.49 2.65 11.01
N HIS A 479 10.59 1.47 11.59
CA HIS A 479 11.63 0.48 11.30
C HIS A 479 11.01 -0.64 10.44
N THR A 480 11.80 -1.14 9.50
CA THR A 480 11.44 -2.26 8.63
C THR A 480 12.53 -3.30 8.67
N ARG A 481 12.15 -4.56 8.88
CA ARG A 481 13.03 -5.74 8.75
C ARG A 481 12.48 -6.66 7.68
N VAL A 482 13.35 -7.14 6.80
CA VAL A 482 13.02 -8.14 5.79
C VAL A 482 13.82 -9.39 6.10
N ALA A 483 13.15 -10.52 6.27
CA ALA A 483 13.80 -11.81 6.53
C ALA A 483 13.30 -12.90 5.58
N LEU A 484 14.12 -13.93 5.41
CA LEU A 484 13.87 -15.10 4.57
C LEU A 484 13.83 -16.35 5.45
N ALA A 485 12.70 -17.06 5.42
CA ALA A 485 12.47 -18.25 6.24
C ALA A 485 12.04 -19.45 5.39
N GLY A 486 12.37 -20.65 5.86
CA GLY A 486 11.82 -21.91 5.36
C GLY A 486 10.67 -22.39 6.24
N LEU A 487 9.66 -22.98 5.61
CA LEU A 487 8.46 -23.54 6.24
C LEU A 487 8.27 -24.98 5.74
N PRO A 488 8.91 -25.98 6.38
CA PRO A 488 8.67 -27.39 6.06
C PRO A 488 7.36 -27.86 6.69
N SER A 489 6.57 -28.64 5.95
CA SER A 489 5.39 -29.28 6.51
C SER A 489 5.74 -30.53 7.31
N ARG A 490 5.13 -30.68 8.48
CA ARG A 490 5.14 -31.89 9.30
C ARG A 490 3.90 -32.76 9.09
N ALA A 491 2.90 -32.26 8.35
CA ALA A 491 1.66 -32.96 8.09
C ALA A 491 1.90 -34.24 7.25
N PRO A 492 1.09 -35.30 7.41
CA PRO A 492 0.01 -35.45 8.40
C PRO A 492 0.53 -35.47 9.84
N LEU A 493 -0.33 -35.16 10.80
CA LEU A 493 0.01 -35.16 12.23
C LEU A 493 -0.28 -36.54 12.83
N LEU A 494 0.40 -36.90 13.92
CA LEU A 494 0.16 -38.14 14.65
C LEU A 494 -0.44 -37.84 16.02
N LEU A 495 -1.58 -38.48 16.33
CA LEU A 495 -2.14 -38.52 17.68
C LEU A 495 -1.42 -39.62 18.48
N ALA A 496 -0.20 -39.31 18.90
CA ALA A 496 0.65 -40.22 19.66
C ALA A 496 0.15 -40.40 21.11
N PRO A 497 -0.17 -41.63 21.56
CA PRO A 497 -0.65 -41.85 22.91
C PRO A 497 0.48 -41.77 23.94
N ASP A 498 0.19 -41.14 25.07
CA ASP A 498 0.97 -41.23 26.29
C ASP A 498 0.82 -42.60 26.97
N SER A 499 1.47 -42.79 28.12
CA SER A 499 1.37 -44.04 28.89
C SER A 499 -0.05 -44.39 29.37
N SER A 500 -0.97 -43.43 29.35
CA SER A 500 -2.39 -43.60 29.70
C SER A 500 -3.30 -43.85 28.49
N GLY A 501 -2.74 -43.91 27.28
CA GLY A 501 -3.51 -44.08 26.04
C GLY A 501 -4.20 -42.80 25.57
N ARG A 502 -3.69 -41.61 25.99
CA ARG A 502 -4.23 -40.30 25.60
C ARG A 502 -3.28 -39.58 24.66
N ALA A 503 -3.81 -38.93 23.64
CA ALA A 503 -3.05 -38.11 22.71
C ALA A 503 -3.66 -36.72 22.57
N GLY A 504 -2.83 -35.72 22.24
CA GLY A 504 -3.28 -34.34 22.10
C GLY A 504 -2.46 -33.54 21.08
N TYR A 505 -3.15 -32.66 20.37
CA TYR A 505 -2.60 -31.60 19.54
C TYR A 505 -3.18 -30.26 20.01
N LEU A 506 -2.35 -29.20 20.02
CA LEU A 506 -2.78 -27.85 20.36
C LEU A 506 -2.05 -26.83 19.47
N ASP A 507 -2.80 -25.87 18.95
CA ASP A 507 -2.30 -24.68 18.27
C ASP A 507 -3.12 -23.46 18.71
N ASP A 508 -2.43 -22.46 19.25
CA ASP A 508 -3.00 -21.16 19.67
C ASP A 508 -2.63 -20.01 18.72
N PHE A 509 -1.96 -20.34 17.61
CA PHE A 509 -1.51 -19.44 16.55
C PHE A 509 -0.61 -18.29 17.02
N ARG A 510 0.07 -18.43 18.17
CA ARG A 510 1.07 -17.45 18.65
C ARG A 510 2.45 -17.62 18.02
N ASP A 511 2.63 -18.66 17.24
CA ASP A 511 3.78 -18.89 16.39
C ASP A 511 3.33 -19.33 14.99
N TRP A 512 4.26 -19.76 14.15
CA TRP A 512 3.98 -20.15 12.77
C TRP A 512 3.69 -21.65 12.62
N ARG A 513 3.38 -22.36 13.71
CA ARG A 513 3.10 -23.80 13.73
C ARG A 513 2.03 -24.21 12.72
N ALA A 514 0.95 -23.43 12.58
CA ALA A 514 -0.11 -23.72 11.62
C ALA A 514 0.40 -23.89 10.18
N TYR A 515 1.42 -23.14 9.75
CA TYR A 515 2.00 -23.32 8.41
C TYR A 515 2.82 -24.62 8.28
N ASN A 516 3.36 -25.12 9.39
CA ASN A 516 4.07 -26.40 9.42
C ASN A 516 3.08 -27.59 9.53
N ASP A 517 1.98 -27.42 10.25
CA ASP A 517 1.15 -28.52 10.73
C ASP A 517 -0.17 -28.70 9.95
N ALA A 518 -0.66 -27.66 9.28
CA ALA A 518 -1.81 -27.79 8.40
C ALA A 518 -1.46 -28.66 7.17
N TYR A 519 -2.43 -29.47 6.76
CA TYR A 519 -2.33 -30.27 5.54
C TYR A 519 -2.53 -29.39 4.29
N SER A 520 -3.48 -28.46 4.34
CA SER A 520 -3.69 -27.44 3.33
C SER A 520 -4.25 -26.17 3.95
N LEU A 521 -3.87 -25.01 3.41
CA LEU A 521 -4.45 -23.71 3.74
C LEU A 521 -4.78 -22.96 2.45
N ASP A 522 -5.93 -22.32 2.39
CA ASP A 522 -6.26 -21.36 1.34
C ASP A 522 -6.83 -20.09 1.98
N ASN A 523 -6.29 -18.93 1.58
CA ASN A 523 -6.67 -17.61 2.05
C ASN A 523 -6.53 -17.40 3.58
N TRP A 524 -5.64 -18.13 4.25
CA TRP A 524 -5.35 -17.94 5.68
C TRP A 524 -4.00 -17.26 5.92
N THR A 525 -3.93 -16.49 7.01
CA THR A 525 -2.68 -15.98 7.56
C THR A 525 -2.71 -16.08 9.08
N VAL A 526 -1.60 -16.55 9.64
CA VAL A 526 -1.28 -16.49 11.06
C VAL A 526 -0.91 -15.06 11.43
N ASP A 527 -1.49 -14.56 12.52
CA ASP A 527 -1.14 -13.32 13.18
C ASP A 527 -0.65 -13.62 14.61
N SER A 528 0.65 -13.88 14.72
CA SER A 528 1.28 -14.35 15.96
C SER A 528 1.26 -13.32 17.08
N GLU A 529 1.11 -12.02 16.77
CA GLU A 529 1.04 -10.95 17.77
C GLU A 529 -0.26 -10.99 18.58
N VAL A 530 -1.32 -11.55 18.01
CA VAL A 530 -2.65 -11.62 18.63
C VAL A 530 -3.15 -13.07 18.77
N GLY A 531 -2.38 -14.07 18.33
CA GLY A 531 -2.70 -15.49 18.44
C GLY A 531 -3.94 -15.87 17.65
N LEU A 532 -3.93 -15.59 16.34
CA LEU A 532 -5.06 -15.85 15.45
C LEU A 532 -4.62 -16.46 14.12
N LEU A 533 -5.43 -17.39 13.60
CA LEU A 533 -5.45 -17.73 12.18
C LEU A 533 -6.64 -17.01 11.56
N ARG A 534 -6.37 -16.03 10.68
CA ARG A 534 -7.37 -15.12 10.11
C ARG A 534 -7.37 -15.14 8.58
N PRO A 535 -8.50 -14.80 7.92
CA PRO A 535 -8.51 -14.62 6.47
C PRO A 535 -7.47 -13.58 6.04
N THR A 536 -6.77 -13.85 4.95
CA THR A 536 -5.91 -12.85 4.27
C THR A 536 -6.77 -11.87 3.48
N ARG A 537 -7.87 -12.38 2.92
CA ARG A 537 -8.87 -11.64 2.16
C ARG A 537 -10.25 -11.89 2.75
N TYR A 538 -10.83 -10.89 3.38
CA TYR A 538 -12.10 -11.06 4.11
C TYR A 538 -13.31 -11.13 3.17
N GLU A 539 -13.16 -10.71 1.91
CA GLU A 539 -14.21 -10.82 0.91
C GLU A 539 -14.34 -12.23 0.31
N ARG A 540 -13.41 -13.15 0.59
CA ARG A 540 -13.36 -14.49 0.02
C ARG A 540 -13.39 -15.58 1.08
N PRO A 541 -13.95 -16.76 0.78
CA PRO A 541 -13.83 -17.90 1.66
C PRO A 541 -12.37 -18.20 1.99
N ALA A 542 -12.13 -18.79 3.17
CA ALA A 542 -10.83 -19.30 3.54
C ALA A 542 -10.99 -20.72 4.08
N THR A 543 -10.12 -21.65 3.69
CA THR A 543 -10.24 -23.07 4.05
C THR A 543 -8.94 -23.59 4.66
N ALA A 544 -9.02 -24.17 5.86
CA ALA A 544 -7.91 -24.80 6.55
C ALA A 544 -8.24 -26.27 6.79
N VAL A 545 -7.30 -27.16 6.47
CA VAL A 545 -7.46 -28.61 6.64
C VAL A 545 -6.29 -29.16 7.44
N TRP A 546 -6.60 -29.93 8.47
CA TRP A 546 -5.65 -30.74 9.22
C TRP A 546 -5.97 -32.22 9.04
N ARG A 547 -4.93 -33.05 9.05
CA ARG A 547 -5.03 -34.51 9.06
C ARG A 547 -4.30 -35.06 10.27
N PHE A 548 -4.98 -35.91 11.02
CA PHE A 548 -4.49 -36.59 12.20
C PHE A 548 -4.53 -38.10 11.96
N ASP A 549 -3.38 -38.74 11.85
CA ASP A 549 -3.24 -40.19 11.80
C ASP A 549 -3.26 -40.76 13.22
N LEU A 550 -3.90 -41.93 13.36
CA LEU A 550 -3.98 -42.67 14.61
C LEU A 550 -3.01 -43.86 14.58
N PRO A 551 -2.48 -44.29 15.74
CA PRO A 551 -1.72 -45.54 15.81
C PRO A 551 -2.58 -46.73 15.37
N PRO A 552 -1.98 -47.78 14.76
CA PRO A 552 -2.70 -48.98 14.37
C PRO A 552 -3.27 -49.68 15.59
N GLY A 553 -4.55 -50.05 15.53
CA GLY A 553 -5.27 -50.68 16.64
C GLY A 553 -6.70 -50.14 16.77
N PRO A 554 -7.59 -50.84 17.50
CA PRO A 554 -8.91 -50.33 17.78
C PRO A 554 -8.82 -49.10 18.70
N THR A 555 -9.49 -48.02 18.33
CA THR A 555 -9.68 -46.86 19.23
C THR A 555 -10.92 -47.12 20.07
N THR A 556 -10.76 -47.31 21.39
CA THR A 556 -11.89 -47.64 22.29
C THR A 556 -12.46 -46.42 23.03
N GLY A 557 -11.77 -45.28 22.98
CA GLY A 557 -12.22 -44.02 23.58
C GLY A 557 -12.55 -42.95 22.53
N PRO A 558 -13.04 -41.78 22.98
CA PRO A 558 -13.48 -40.72 22.08
C PRO A 558 -12.29 -40.01 21.41
N VAL A 559 -12.51 -39.57 20.17
CA VAL A 559 -11.65 -38.60 19.47
C VAL A 559 -12.44 -37.30 19.35
N THR A 560 -11.92 -36.21 19.89
CA THR A 560 -12.61 -34.92 19.93
C THR A 560 -11.76 -33.80 19.37
N ALA A 561 -12.42 -32.77 18.83
CA ALA A 561 -11.77 -31.52 18.49
C ALA A 561 -12.46 -30.37 19.22
N ARG A 562 -11.67 -29.44 19.73
CA ARG A 562 -12.12 -28.24 20.41
C ARG A 562 -11.56 -27.03 19.66
N LEU A 563 -12.47 -26.23 19.12
CA LEU A 563 -12.13 -25.07 18.32
C LEU A 563 -12.54 -23.80 19.07
N THR A 564 -11.62 -22.87 19.17
CA THR A 564 -11.84 -21.55 19.76
C THR A 564 -11.86 -20.52 18.64
N ALA A 565 -12.91 -19.71 18.55
CA ALA A 565 -13.05 -18.65 17.57
C ALA A 565 -13.07 -17.29 18.25
N ALA A 566 -12.50 -16.27 17.60
CA ALA A 566 -12.53 -14.89 18.05
C ALA A 566 -13.29 -14.01 17.06
N LEU A 567 -14.22 -13.20 17.56
CA LEU A 567 -15.01 -12.24 16.80
C LEU A 567 -14.76 -10.83 17.34
N PHE A 568 -14.08 -9.98 16.57
CA PHE A 568 -13.99 -8.55 16.89
C PHE A 568 -15.26 -7.85 16.42
N LYS A 569 -16.06 -7.43 17.42
CA LYS A 569 -17.35 -6.79 17.20
C LYS A 569 -17.72 -5.86 18.35
N ARG A 570 -18.15 -4.66 17.98
CA ARG A 570 -18.56 -3.56 18.86
C ARG A 570 -20.03 -3.20 18.74
N HIS A 571 -20.62 -3.18 17.53
CA HIS A 571 -21.99 -2.67 17.38
C HIS A 571 -22.97 -3.48 18.26
N PRO A 572 -23.84 -2.81 19.05
CA PRO A 572 -24.63 -3.48 20.09
C PRO A 572 -25.73 -4.41 19.55
N THR A 573 -26.41 -4.02 18.47
CA THR A 573 -27.66 -4.69 18.04
C THR A 573 -27.60 -5.37 16.66
N VAL A 574 -26.74 -4.92 15.75
CA VAL A 574 -26.62 -5.51 14.40
C VAL A 574 -25.71 -6.73 14.46
N PRO A 575 -26.16 -7.95 14.15
CA PRO A 575 -25.34 -9.15 14.22
C PRO A 575 -24.28 -9.19 13.11
N ALA A 576 -23.15 -9.82 13.40
CA ALA A 576 -22.19 -10.22 12.37
C ALA A 576 -22.79 -11.35 11.52
N ASP A 577 -22.48 -11.38 10.24
CA ASP A 577 -23.01 -12.36 9.28
C ASP A 577 -21.95 -13.34 8.74
N SER A 578 -20.66 -13.13 9.06
CA SER A 578 -19.61 -14.12 8.81
C SER A 578 -19.76 -15.33 9.74
N VAL A 579 -19.42 -16.52 9.25
CA VAL A 579 -19.45 -17.76 10.03
C VAL A 579 -18.21 -18.62 9.82
N LEU A 580 -17.86 -19.46 10.80
CA LEU A 580 -16.91 -20.57 10.62
C LEU A 580 -17.70 -21.87 10.49
N SER A 581 -17.60 -22.54 9.35
CA SER A 581 -18.13 -23.88 9.15
C SER A 581 -17.05 -24.92 9.46
N ILE A 582 -17.41 -25.96 10.18
CA ILE A 582 -16.49 -27.01 10.62
C ILE A 582 -17.02 -28.36 10.11
N ALA A 583 -16.17 -29.10 9.41
CA ALA A 583 -16.51 -30.38 8.82
C ALA A 583 -15.39 -31.41 9.07
N ALA A 584 -15.74 -32.69 9.06
CA ALA A 584 -14.78 -33.78 9.20
C ALA A 584 -14.90 -34.82 8.09
N SER A 585 -13.82 -35.57 7.87
CA SER A 585 -13.77 -36.65 6.88
C SER A 585 -12.89 -37.79 7.37
N SER A 586 -13.20 -39.01 6.95
CA SER A 586 -12.36 -40.20 7.15
C SER A 586 -11.39 -40.43 5.99
N ASP A 587 -11.76 -40.02 4.77
CA ASP A 587 -10.99 -40.28 3.54
C ASP A 587 -10.30 -39.04 2.96
N GLY A 588 -10.56 -37.86 3.53
CA GLY A 588 -10.05 -36.58 3.04
C GLY A 588 -10.70 -36.10 1.74
N LYS A 589 -11.70 -36.80 1.22
CA LYS A 589 -12.42 -36.48 -0.02
C LYS A 589 -13.83 -36.00 0.28
N THR A 590 -14.55 -36.69 1.16
CA THR A 590 -15.94 -36.38 1.49
C THR A 590 -16.01 -35.79 2.89
N PHE A 591 -16.28 -34.49 2.98
CA PHE A 591 -16.37 -33.77 4.25
C PHE A 591 -17.83 -33.60 4.69
N THR A 592 -18.14 -34.10 5.88
CA THR A 592 -19.45 -33.98 6.53
C THR A 592 -19.46 -32.78 7.48
N PRO A 593 -20.39 -31.82 7.33
CA PRO A 593 -20.53 -30.70 8.26
C PRO A 593 -20.87 -31.17 9.68
N LEU A 594 -20.18 -30.63 10.69
CA LEU A 594 -20.37 -30.96 12.10
C LEU A 594 -20.92 -29.79 12.92
N ALA A 595 -20.46 -28.58 12.64
CA ALA A 595 -20.90 -27.39 13.35
C ALA A 595 -20.67 -26.12 12.52
N THR A 596 -21.37 -25.07 12.91
CA THR A 596 -21.15 -23.70 12.43
C THR A 596 -21.07 -22.79 13.65
N LEU A 597 -20.06 -21.93 13.70
CA LEU A 597 -19.93 -20.85 14.67
C LEU A 597 -20.31 -19.53 14.01
N GLY A 598 -21.42 -18.93 14.44
CA GLY A 598 -21.93 -17.65 13.99
C GLY A 598 -22.19 -16.70 15.16
N HIS A 599 -22.75 -15.51 14.88
CA HIS A 599 -22.90 -14.44 15.88
C HIS A 599 -23.51 -14.87 17.22
N GLY A 600 -24.51 -15.75 17.20
CA GLY A 600 -25.20 -16.22 18.41
C GLY A 600 -24.30 -17.01 19.36
N ASP A 601 -23.29 -17.72 18.85
CA ASP A 601 -22.38 -18.53 19.67
C ASP A 601 -21.46 -17.68 20.57
N PHE A 602 -21.27 -16.41 20.20
CA PHE A 602 -20.46 -15.42 20.93
C PHE A 602 -21.24 -14.68 22.03
N LEU A 603 -22.50 -15.07 22.27
CA LEU A 603 -23.36 -14.52 23.29
C LEU A 603 -23.53 -15.51 24.45
N THR A 604 -23.70 -14.99 25.65
CA THR A 604 -24.19 -15.72 26.83
C THR A 604 -25.69 -16.02 26.68
N ALA A 605 -26.25 -16.81 27.58
CA ALA A 605 -27.68 -17.17 27.55
C ALA A 605 -28.62 -15.96 27.71
N ASP A 606 -28.17 -14.89 28.37
CA ASP A 606 -28.91 -13.62 28.52
C ASP A 606 -28.70 -12.66 27.32
N GLY A 607 -27.95 -13.07 26.30
CA GLY A 607 -27.67 -12.28 25.10
C GLY A 607 -26.51 -11.29 25.24
N SER A 608 -25.83 -11.22 26.38
CA SER A 608 -24.63 -10.38 26.55
C SER A 608 -23.40 -10.98 25.84
N PRO A 609 -22.41 -10.17 25.39
CA PRO A 609 -21.25 -10.68 24.67
C PRO A 609 -20.26 -11.38 25.61
N ARG A 610 -19.69 -12.51 25.16
CA ARG A 610 -18.60 -13.23 25.85
C ARG A 610 -17.25 -12.53 25.62
N LEU A 611 -17.00 -11.43 26.32
CA LEU A 611 -15.81 -10.62 26.13
C LEU A 611 -14.54 -11.26 26.73
N VAL A 612 -13.46 -11.24 25.96
CA VAL A 612 -12.12 -11.68 26.38
C VAL A 612 -11.11 -10.57 26.04
N PRO A 613 -10.15 -10.26 26.93
CA PRO A 613 -9.08 -9.32 26.62
C PRO A 613 -8.23 -9.81 25.44
N ARG A 614 -8.26 -9.09 24.33
CA ARG A 614 -7.43 -9.35 23.14
C ARG A 614 -7.32 -8.07 22.32
N ARG A 615 -6.09 -7.67 22.00
CA ARG A 615 -5.84 -6.50 21.16
C ARG A 615 -6.34 -6.78 19.74
N PHE A 616 -6.93 -5.77 19.10
CA PHE A 616 -7.21 -5.82 17.67
C PHE A 616 -5.89 -5.78 16.87
N PHE A 617 -5.84 -6.50 15.76
CA PHE A 617 -4.62 -6.64 14.95
C PHE A 617 -4.24 -5.37 14.18
N GLU A 618 -5.20 -4.47 13.94
CA GLU A 618 -4.91 -3.10 13.45
C GLU A 618 -4.57 -2.15 14.60
N GLU A 619 -3.97 -1.01 14.27
CA GLU A 619 -3.46 -0.05 15.25
C GLU A 619 -4.55 0.80 15.88
N LEU A 620 -5.70 0.95 15.21
CA LEU A 620 -6.81 1.74 15.70
C LEU A 620 -7.60 0.92 16.75
N PRO A 621 -7.68 1.36 18.02
CA PRO A 621 -8.22 0.57 19.11
C PRO A 621 -9.75 0.61 19.19
N PHE A 622 -10.46 0.47 18.06
CA PHE A 622 -11.91 0.59 18.01
C PHE A 622 -12.65 -0.45 18.87
N TYR A 623 -12.04 -1.61 19.11
CA TYR A 623 -12.59 -2.67 19.96
C TYR A 623 -12.12 -2.60 21.42
N GLN A 624 -11.47 -1.50 21.83
CA GLN A 624 -11.10 -1.23 23.23
C GLN A 624 -10.30 -2.37 23.89
N GLY A 625 -9.49 -3.10 23.11
CA GLY A 625 -8.67 -4.20 23.63
C GLY A 625 -9.43 -5.49 23.97
N HIS A 626 -10.66 -5.66 23.48
CA HIS A 626 -11.45 -6.87 23.71
C HIS A 626 -11.92 -7.49 22.37
N CYS A 627 -12.10 -8.81 22.37
CA CYS A 627 -12.88 -9.53 21.36
C CYS A 627 -13.98 -10.35 22.04
N ARG A 628 -14.85 -10.96 21.25
CA ARG A 628 -15.77 -11.99 21.73
C ARG A 628 -15.17 -13.36 21.43
N GLU A 629 -15.29 -14.31 22.33
CA GLU A 629 -14.75 -15.67 22.13
C GLU A 629 -15.86 -16.72 22.25
N ALA A 630 -15.82 -17.73 21.38
CA ALA A 630 -16.71 -18.88 21.41
C ALA A 630 -15.89 -20.16 21.24
N GLU A 631 -16.32 -21.21 21.93
CA GLU A 631 -15.69 -22.52 21.87
C GLU A 631 -16.69 -23.57 21.41
N LYS A 632 -16.25 -24.48 20.54
CA LYS A 632 -17.03 -25.62 20.09
C LYS A 632 -16.23 -26.91 20.22
N THR A 633 -16.77 -27.85 20.99
CA THR A 633 -16.27 -29.23 21.07
C THR A 633 -17.08 -30.12 20.13
N LEU A 634 -16.37 -30.94 19.35
CA LEU A 634 -16.89 -31.83 18.33
C LEU A 634 -16.45 -33.26 18.62
N ASP A 635 -17.34 -34.21 18.38
CA ASP A 635 -17.02 -35.64 18.39
C ASP A 635 -16.60 -36.06 16.98
N LEU A 636 -15.36 -36.56 16.88
CA LEU A 636 -14.73 -37.03 15.65
C LEU A 636 -14.57 -38.56 15.64
N THR A 637 -15.07 -39.26 16.66
CA THR A 637 -14.86 -40.71 16.86
C THR A 637 -15.29 -41.55 15.64
N ALA A 638 -16.42 -41.21 15.02
CA ALA A 638 -16.92 -41.92 13.84
C ALA A 638 -15.99 -41.82 12.61
N TYR A 639 -15.18 -40.76 12.52
CA TYR A 639 -14.26 -40.54 11.40
C TYR A 639 -12.92 -41.25 11.60
N ALA A 640 -12.57 -41.57 12.86
CA ALA A 640 -11.32 -42.22 13.23
C ALA A 640 -11.25 -43.71 12.83
N ALA A 641 -12.39 -44.33 12.46
CA ALA A 641 -12.49 -45.75 12.14
C ALA A 641 -11.57 -46.22 10.99
N THR A 642 -11.15 -45.30 10.14
CA THR A 642 -10.25 -45.59 9.00
C THR A 642 -8.76 -45.39 9.32
N GLY A 643 -8.42 -45.08 10.58
CA GLY A 643 -7.05 -44.81 11.04
C GLY A 643 -6.56 -43.38 10.82
N SER A 644 -7.38 -42.50 10.24
CA SER A 644 -7.08 -41.07 10.13
C SER A 644 -8.34 -40.22 10.26
N VAL A 645 -8.19 -39.01 10.78
CA VAL A 645 -9.25 -38.01 10.91
C VAL A 645 -8.82 -36.74 10.21
N TRP A 646 -9.67 -36.25 9.32
CA TRP A 646 -9.50 -34.98 8.64
C TRP A 646 -10.46 -33.96 9.23
N LEU A 647 -9.94 -32.78 9.59
CA LEU A 647 -10.72 -31.66 10.09
C LEU A 647 -10.57 -30.49 9.12
N ARG A 648 -11.70 -29.95 8.66
CA ARG A 648 -11.76 -28.76 7.81
C ARG A 648 -12.49 -27.64 8.53
N VAL A 649 -11.87 -26.47 8.54
CA VAL A 649 -12.46 -25.21 9.01
C VAL A 649 -12.55 -24.25 7.83
N GLU A 650 -13.73 -23.73 7.59
CA GLU A 650 -14.01 -22.80 6.49
C GLU A 650 -14.58 -21.49 7.02
N TYR A 651 -13.91 -20.37 6.71
CA TYR A 651 -14.47 -19.04 6.90
C TYR A 651 -15.40 -18.70 5.74
N VAL A 652 -16.66 -18.39 6.07
CA VAL A 652 -17.64 -17.89 5.13
C VAL A 652 -17.72 -16.36 5.28
N PRO A 653 -17.47 -15.59 4.20
CA PRO A 653 -17.41 -14.14 4.27
C PRO A 653 -18.71 -13.47 4.67
N GLY A 654 -18.60 -12.44 5.52
CA GLY A 654 -19.70 -11.54 5.89
C GLY A 654 -19.63 -10.17 5.19
N THR A 655 -20.71 -9.40 5.31
CA THR A 655 -20.83 -8.00 4.86
C THR A 655 -21.12 -7.02 6.00
N ARG A 656 -21.35 -7.52 7.22
CA ARG A 656 -21.61 -6.69 8.40
C ARG A 656 -20.42 -6.76 9.36
N GLU A 657 -20.21 -5.67 10.09
CA GLU A 657 -19.14 -5.55 11.09
C GLU A 657 -18.97 -6.81 11.96
N GLY A 658 -17.78 -7.40 11.86
CA GLY A 658 -17.39 -8.60 12.56
C GLY A 658 -16.18 -9.27 11.94
N PHE A 659 -14.98 -9.04 12.48
CA PHE A 659 -13.79 -9.77 12.04
C PHE A 659 -13.71 -11.10 12.79
N LEU A 660 -14.11 -12.18 12.10
CA LEU A 660 -14.11 -13.54 12.62
C LEU A 660 -12.82 -14.28 12.23
N ALA A 661 -12.18 -14.92 13.21
CA ALA A 661 -10.94 -15.67 13.04
C ALA A 661 -10.94 -16.91 13.94
N LEU A 662 -10.10 -17.89 13.60
CA LEU A 662 -9.82 -19.03 14.47
C LEU A 662 -8.74 -18.61 15.49
N ALA A 663 -8.97 -18.88 16.76
CA ALA A 663 -8.13 -18.47 17.88
C ALA A 663 -7.48 -19.64 18.62
N GLY A 664 -7.97 -20.87 18.40
CA GLY A 664 -7.34 -22.08 18.90
C GLY A 664 -7.90 -23.34 18.22
N LEU A 665 -7.05 -24.34 18.09
CA LEU A 665 -7.42 -25.69 17.69
C LEU A 665 -6.76 -26.71 18.63
N GLU A 666 -7.58 -27.51 19.30
CA GLU A 666 -7.16 -28.67 20.06
C GLU A 666 -7.81 -29.93 19.49
N VAL A 667 -7.04 -31.01 19.36
CA VAL A 667 -7.56 -32.33 18.99
C VAL A 667 -7.03 -33.34 19.99
N ALA A 668 -7.93 -34.08 20.62
CA ALA A 668 -7.59 -35.05 21.65
C ALA A 668 -8.17 -36.42 21.31
N ALA A 669 -7.48 -37.48 21.70
CA ALA A 669 -7.96 -38.85 21.60
C ALA A 669 -7.65 -39.60 22.89
N ALA A 670 -8.52 -40.54 23.26
CA ALA A 670 -8.34 -41.40 24.44
C ALA A 670 -8.61 -42.86 24.09
N GLY A 671 -8.10 -43.79 24.91
CA GLY A 671 -8.26 -45.22 24.68
C GLY A 671 -7.53 -45.69 23.41
N LEU A 672 -6.42 -45.04 23.08
CA LEU A 672 -5.52 -45.44 22.00
C LEU A 672 -4.59 -46.57 22.46
N GLU A 673 -4.27 -47.48 21.55
CA GLU A 673 -3.35 -48.58 21.83
C GLU A 673 -1.91 -48.06 22.03
N THR A 674 -1.31 -48.37 23.18
CA THR A 674 0.03 -47.86 23.57
C THR A 674 1.18 -48.77 23.16
N ARG A 675 0.91 -50.01 22.73
CA ARG A 675 1.94 -51.04 22.49
C ARG A 675 2.40 -51.16 21.03
N THR A 676 1.62 -50.64 20.09
CA THR A 676 1.75 -50.92 18.64
C THR A 676 1.93 -49.66 17.79
N GLY A 677 2.13 -48.50 18.41
CA GLY A 677 2.22 -47.21 17.72
C GLY A 677 3.59 -46.91 17.08
N PRO A 678 3.63 -46.13 15.98
CA PRO A 678 4.90 -45.61 15.46
C PRO A 678 5.53 -44.63 16.46
N ASP A 679 6.86 -44.65 16.57
CA ASP A 679 7.60 -43.62 17.34
C ASP A 679 7.29 -42.22 16.76
N PRO A 680 6.74 -41.29 17.56
CA PRO A 680 6.34 -39.97 17.07
C PRO A 680 7.49 -39.18 16.48
N LEU A 681 8.68 -39.30 17.07
CA LEU A 681 9.86 -38.58 16.60
C LEU A 681 10.28 -39.09 15.22
N ALA A 682 10.41 -40.41 15.05
CA ALA A 682 10.67 -41.03 13.75
C ALA A 682 9.57 -40.78 12.71
N PHE A 683 8.30 -40.69 13.14
CA PHE A 683 7.17 -40.36 12.27
C PHE A 683 7.31 -38.95 11.67
N TYR A 684 7.50 -37.93 12.53
CA TYR A 684 7.66 -36.55 12.08
C TYR A 684 8.96 -36.32 11.31
N ALA A 685 10.05 -37.00 11.69
CA ALA A 685 11.31 -36.97 10.94
C ALA A 685 11.10 -37.49 9.50
N ALA A 686 10.32 -38.56 9.34
CA ALA A 686 10.00 -39.10 8.01
C ALA A 686 9.06 -38.19 7.20
N ASN A 687 8.07 -37.54 7.84
CA ASN A 687 7.23 -36.55 7.16
C ASN A 687 8.03 -35.34 6.69
N LEU A 688 8.95 -34.83 7.53
CA LEU A 688 9.84 -33.74 7.14
C LEU A 688 10.68 -34.12 5.92
N ALA A 689 11.28 -35.33 5.90
CA ALA A 689 12.05 -35.81 4.76
C ALA A 689 11.20 -35.89 3.48
N ARG A 690 10.00 -36.48 3.54
CA ARG A 690 9.05 -36.56 2.40
C ARG A 690 8.62 -35.18 1.90
N ASN A 691 8.12 -34.33 2.80
CA ASN A 691 7.55 -33.03 2.45
C ASN A 691 8.63 -32.02 2.01
N CYS A 692 9.88 -32.19 2.43
CA CYS A 692 11.02 -31.43 1.93
C CYS A 692 11.64 -32.02 0.66
N GLN A 693 11.17 -33.19 0.21
CA GLN A 693 11.79 -34.00 -0.85
C GLN A 693 13.29 -34.18 -0.59
N ALA A 694 13.66 -34.48 0.66
CA ALA A 694 15.03 -34.49 1.13
C ALA A 694 15.85 -35.60 0.45
N ALA A 695 17.00 -35.26 -0.11
CA ALA A 695 17.91 -36.23 -0.73
C ALA A 695 19.22 -36.33 0.08
N ALA A 696 20.03 -37.33 -0.24
CA ALA A 696 21.38 -37.42 0.28
C ALA A 696 22.19 -36.17 -0.09
N TYR A 697 22.83 -35.54 0.90
CA TYR A 697 23.69 -34.39 0.65
C TYR A 697 24.92 -34.79 -0.16
N ARG A 698 25.24 -33.99 -1.19
CA ARG A 698 26.43 -34.14 -2.03
C ARG A 698 27.12 -32.78 -2.14
N PRO A 699 28.38 -32.64 -1.68
CA PRO A 699 29.13 -31.39 -1.82
C PRO A 699 29.18 -30.92 -3.28
N GLY A 700 28.98 -29.62 -3.50
CA GLY A 700 29.02 -29.00 -4.83
C GLY A 700 27.77 -29.23 -5.71
N LEU A 701 26.75 -29.94 -5.22
CA LEU A 701 25.46 -30.13 -5.91
C LEU A 701 24.43 -29.10 -5.43
N THR A 702 23.87 -28.31 -6.36
CA THR A 702 22.76 -27.39 -6.08
C THR A 702 21.43 -28.00 -6.53
N ARG A 703 20.53 -28.28 -5.59
CA ARG A 703 19.18 -28.77 -5.91
C ARG A 703 18.23 -27.61 -6.19
N LEU A 704 17.46 -27.71 -7.26
CA LEU A 704 16.48 -26.71 -7.68
C LEU A 704 15.12 -26.94 -7.04
N GLY A 705 14.25 -25.93 -7.10
CA GLY A 705 12.89 -26.01 -6.59
C GLY A 705 12.78 -25.72 -5.09
N ARG A 706 11.66 -26.13 -4.50
CA ARG A 706 11.34 -25.91 -3.07
C ARG A 706 11.70 -27.17 -2.28
N THR A 707 12.99 -27.46 -2.16
CA THR A 707 13.52 -28.61 -1.43
C THR A 707 14.37 -28.19 -0.24
N ALA A 708 14.52 -29.06 0.75
CA ALA A 708 15.43 -28.88 1.87
C ALA A 708 16.10 -30.21 2.26
N TYR A 709 17.25 -30.14 2.92
CA TYR A 709 17.92 -31.29 3.52
C TYR A 709 17.43 -31.50 4.94
N VAL A 710 17.36 -32.77 5.36
CA VAL A 710 16.91 -33.17 6.70
C VAL A 710 17.99 -34.04 7.31
N PHE A 711 18.42 -33.69 8.53
CA PHE A 711 19.49 -34.39 9.24
C PHE A 711 19.06 -34.79 10.65
N ALA A 712 19.44 -36.00 11.04
CA ALA A 712 19.45 -36.41 12.43
C ALA A 712 20.55 -35.66 13.20
N LEU A 713 20.26 -35.22 14.43
CA LEU A 713 21.23 -34.57 15.30
C LEU A 713 22.05 -35.60 16.10
N PRO A 714 23.23 -35.22 16.65
CA PRO A 714 24.17 -36.16 17.28
C PRO A 714 23.58 -37.00 18.43
N ASP A 715 22.59 -36.47 19.14
CA ASP A 715 21.91 -37.16 20.25
C ASP A 715 20.89 -38.20 19.75
N HIS A 716 20.57 -38.19 18.45
CA HIS A 716 19.54 -39.05 17.81
C HIS A 716 20.01 -39.70 16.50
N PRO A 717 21.19 -40.36 16.45
CA PRO A 717 21.73 -40.94 15.22
C PRO A 717 20.84 -42.06 14.63
N GLU A 718 20.00 -42.69 15.45
CA GLU A 718 19.05 -43.74 15.06
C GLU A 718 17.97 -43.28 14.07
N LEU A 719 17.73 -41.97 13.97
CA LEU A 719 16.76 -41.40 13.03
C LEU A 719 17.29 -41.37 11.59
N ALA A 720 18.60 -41.50 11.39
CA ALA A 720 19.22 -41.45 10.07
C ALA A 720 18.87 -42.70 9.25
N ARG A 721 18.22 -42.52 8.11
CA ARG A 721 17.79 -43.60 7.21
C ARG A 721 17.39 -43.08 5.84
N THR A 722 17.33 -43.99 4.87
CA THR A 722 16.67 -43.77 3.59
C THR A 722 15.24 -44.32 3.66
N LEU A 723 14.26 -43.53 3.27
CA LEU A 723 12.85 -43.91 3.24
C LEU A 723 12.53 -44.69 1.94
N PRO A 724 11.43 -45.46 1.90
CA PRO A 724 11.04 -46.22 0.72
C PRO A 724 10.85 -45.38 -0.56
N GLY A 725 10.48 -44.10 -0.43
CA GLY A 725 10.34 -43.16 -1.54
C GLY A 725 11.67 -42.57 -2.05
N GLY A 726 12.80 -42.96 -1.45
CA GLY A 726 14.12 -42.46 -1.78
C GLY A 726 14.54 -41.21 -0.99
N GLU A 727 13.66 -40.64 -0.16
CA GLU A 727 14.03 -39.49 0.67
C GLU A 727 14.95 -39.89 1.82
N VAL A 728 15.86 -38.99 2.20
CA VAL A 728 16.95 -39.31 3.14
C VAL A 728 16.89 -38.41 4.36
N ILE A 729 17.01 -39.02 5.54
CA ILE A 729 17.38 -38.37 6.79
C ILE A 729 18.88 -38.61 6.96
N GLY A 730 19.69 -37.57 6.75
CA GLY A 730 21.14 -37.67 6.78
C GLY A 730 21.69 -37.91 8.18
N PRO A 731 22.76 -38.70 8.34
CA PRO A 731 23.38 -38.93 9.64
C PRO A 731 24.16 -37.70 10.15
N PRO A 732 24.45 -37.61 11.45
CA PRO A 732 25.18 -36.48 12.04
C PRO A 732 26.55 -36.20 11.39
N SER A 733 27.23 -37.23 10.89
CA SER A 733 28.51 -37.08 10.16
C SER A 733 28.37 -36.31 8.84
N VAL A 734 27.27 -36.50 8.12
CA VAL A 734 26.98 -35.77 6.88
C VAL A 734 26.51 -34.35 7.18
N LEU A 735 25.80 -34.14 8.29
CA LEU A 735 25.49 -32.78 8.77
C LEU A 735 26.75 -31.97 9.05
N ALA A 736 27.79 -32.59 9.64
CA ALA A 736 29.06 -31.91 9.86
C ALA A 736 29.71 -31.45 8.55
N ALA A 737 29.66 -32.28 7.50
CA ALA A 737 30.13 -31.91 6.16
C ALA A 737 29.29 -30.77 5.55
N PHE A 738 27.95 -30.86 5.65
CA PHE A 738 27.04 -29.80 5.21
C PHE A 738 27.33 -28.46 5.91
N ALA A 739 27.52 -28.49 7.24
CA ALA A 739 27.79 -27.29 8.02
C ALA A 739 29.15 -26.67 7.68
N ALA A 740 30.15 -27.49 7.31
CA ALA A 740 31.44 -27.01 6.82
C ALA A 740 31.31 -26.31 5.46
N ASP A 741 30.46 -26.82 4.57
CA ASP A 741 30.21 -26.21 3.25
C ASP A 741 29.29 -24.97 3.32
N HIS A 742 28.49 -24.84 4.38
CA HIS A 742 27.54 -23.76 4.60
C HIS A 742 27.69 -23.10 5.98
N PRO A 743 28.85 -22.50 6.29
CA PRO A 743 29.12 -21.93 7.60
C PRO A 743 28.12 -20.81 7.94
N GLY A 744 27.55 -20.86 9.14
CA GLY A 744 26.64 -19.83 9.64
C GLY A 744 25.20 -19.87 9.09
N LEU A 745 24.85 -20.85 8.25
CA LEU A 745 23.47 -21.07 7.82
C LEU A 745 22.61 -21.58 8.99
N PRO A 746 21.59 -20.85 9.46
CA PRO A 746 20.69 -21.38 10.48
C PRO A 746 19.75 -22.45 9.90
N PRO A 747 19.29 -23.41 10.73
CA PRO A 747 18.27 -24.37 10.30
C PRO A 747 16.97 -23.62 9.95
N ALA A 748 16.31 -24.06 8.89
CA ALA A 748 14.96 -23.63 8.53
C ALA A 748 13.95 -24.05 9.61
N PHE A 749 14.15 -25.24 10.18
CA PHE A 749 13.28 -25.81 11.21
C PHE A 749 14.07 -26.79 12.09
N LEU A 750 13.71 -26.86 13.37
CA LEU A 750 14.20 -27.84 14.33
C LEU A 750 13.01 -28.61 14.89
N LEU A 751 13.04 -29.94 14.78
CA LEU A 751 12.07 -30.82 15.41
C LEU A 751 12.63 -31.21 16.80
N PRO A 752 11.95 -30.86 17.90
CA PRO A 752 12.35 -31.28 19.22
C PRO A 752 11.94 -32.73 19.53
N ASP A 753 12.67 -33.38 20.43
CA ASP A 753 12.28 -34.63 21.10
C ASP A 753 11.24 -34.39 22.21
N ALA A 754 10.88 -35.45 22.94
CA ALA A 754 9.93 -35.36 24.05
C ALA A 754 10.43 -34.52 25.25
N ALA A 755 11.74 -34.32 25.37
CA ALA A 755 12.37 -33.49 26.40
C ALA A 755 12.54 -32.02 25.95
N GLY A 756 12.13 -31.69 24.72
CA GLY A 756 12.28 -30.35 24.14
C GLY A 756 13.67 -30.07 23.53
N LYS A 757 14.56 -31.07 23.48
CA LYS A 757 15.89 -30.94 22.86
C LYS A 757 15.78 -31.12 21.34
N PRO A 758 16.51 -30.36 20.53
CA PRO A 758 16.52 -30.55 19.08
C PRO A 758 16.99 -31.98 18.70
N ALA A 759 16.20 -32.68 17.89
CA ALA A 759 16.50 -34.04 17.43
C ALA A 759 16.70 -34.15 15.91
N VAL A 760 15.95 -33.37 15.12
CA VAL A 760 16.10 -33.30 13.66
C VAL A 760 16.19 -31.85 13.22
N ALA A 761 17.11 -31.58 12.29
CA ALA A 761 17.29 -30.26 11.71
C ALA A 761 17.01 -30.26 10.20
N VAL A 762 16.25 -29.27 9.76
CA VAL A 762 15.99 -29.01 8.33
C VAL A 762 16.81 -27.83 7.89
N TYR A 763 17.59 -27.99 6.82
CA TYR A 763 18.43 -26.94 6.25
C TYR A 763 18.10 -26.71 4.77
N ASP A 764 18.08 -25.46 4.36
CA ASP A 764 17.95 -25.07 2.96
C ASP A 764 19.08 -24.09 2.60
N PRO A 765 20.05 -24.51 1.76
CA PRO A 765 21.14 -23.65 1.31
C PRO A 765 20.66 -22.34 0.69
N ALA A 766 19.48 -22.31 0.08
CA ALA A 766 18.93 -21.12 -0.55
C ALA A 766 18.50 -20.03 0.45
N LEU A 767 18.49 -20.32 1.75
CA LEU A 767 18.18 -19.33 2.80
C LEU A 767 19.40 -18.51 3.23
N ALA A 768 20.63 -18.90 2.88
CA ALA A 768 21.81 -18.14 3.32
C ALA A 768 21.84 -16.75 2.64
N PRO A 769 22.28 -15.69 3.35
CA PRO A 769 22.34 -14.33 2.79
C PRO A 769 23.15 -14.27 1.50
N GLU A 770 24.23 -15.06 1.44
CA GLU A 770 25.16 -15.11 0.31
C GLU A 770 25.01 -16.37 -0.55
N ALA A 771 24.21 -17.37 -0.19
CA ALA A 771 24.22 -18.71 -0.83
C ALA A 771 22.99 -19.05 -1.69
N GLY A 772 22.07 -18.11 -1.89
CA GLY A 772 20.98 -18.29 -2.86
C GLY A 772 21.49 -18.40 -4.30
N GLY A 773 20.89 -19.30 -5.10
CA GLY A 773 21.24 -19.45 -6.53
C GLY A 773 22.60 -20.14 -6.75
N ILE A 774 22.95 -20.34 -8.02
CA ILE A 774 24.15 -21.08 -8.42
C ILE A 774 25.27 -20.09 -8.69
N ALA A 775 26.36 -20.15 -7.92
CA ALA A 775 27.52 -19.28 -8.12
C ALA A 775 28.35 -19.75 -9.31
N LEU A 776 28.66 -18.83 -10.22
CA LEU A 776 29.54 -19.06 -11.36
C LEU A 776 30.51 -17.88 -11.49
N SER A 777 31.78 -18.20 -11.76
CA SER A 777 32.80 -17.21 -12.07
C SER A 777 33.86 -17.81 -12.98
N ASP A 778 34.74 -17.00 -13.56
CA ASP A 778 35.85 -17.52 -14.37
C ASP A 778 36.79 -18.42 -13.56
N VAL A 779 36.87 -18.21 -12.24
CA VAL A 779 37.65 -19.03 -11.31
C VAL A 779 36.93 -20.33 -10.96
N SER A 780 35.59 -20.31 -10.93
CA SER A 780 34.75 -21.47 -10.66
C SER A 780 33.68 -21.63 -11.76
N PRO A 781 34.09 -22.04 -12.97
CA PRO A 781 33.23 -22.00 -14.16
C PRO A 781 32.30 -23.20 -14.26
N HIS A 782 32.26 -24.07 -13.25
CA HIS A 782 31.48 -25.30 -13.26
C HIS A 782 30.67 -25.43 -11.99
N ALA A 783 29.40 -25.80 -12.13
CA ALA A 783 28.52 -26.17 -11.05
C ALA A 783 27.71 -27.40 -11.45
N THR A 784 27.29 -28.18 -10.46
CA THR A 784 26.36 -29.29 -10.69
C THR A 784 24.99 -28.90 -10.18
N VAL A 785 23.96 -29.04 -11.01
CA VAL A 785 22.57 -28.75 -10.64
C VAL A 785 21.74 -30.01 -10.71
N GLU A 786 20.76 -30.14 -9.83
CA GLU A 786 19.78 -31.22 -9.89
C GLU A 786 18.37 -30.64 -9.94
N GLN A 787 17.62 -31.05 -10.96
CA GLN A 787 16.17 -30.86 -11.02
C GLN A 787 15.49 -32.11 -10.43
N PRO A 788 14.86 -32.01 -9.24
CA PRO A 788 14.23 -33.16 -8.60
C PRO A 788 13.04 -33.70 -9.42
N GLY A 789 12.82 -35.02 -9.32
CA GLY A 789 11.76 -35.73 -10.02
C GLY A 789 12.07 -36.01 -11.49
N ASP A 790 11.07 -36.49 -12.22
CA ASP A 790 11.22 -36.93 -13.63
C ASP A 790 10.82 -35.85 -14.64
N THR A 791 10.42 -34.66 -14.16
CA THR A 791 9.96 -33.56 -15.02
C THR A 791 11.03 -32.49 -15.21
N PRO A 792 11.33 -32.11 -16.47
CA PRO A 792 12.23 -31.02 -16.74
C PRO A 792 11.62 -29.68 -16.26
N LEU A 793 12.48 -28.73 -15.89
CA LEU A 793 12.09 -27.39 -15.45
C LEU A 793 12.11 -26.41 -16.63
N PRO A 794 10.94 -25.96 -17.14
CA PRO A 794 10.92 -24.87 -18.09
C PRO A 794 11.33 -23.56 -17.41
N VAL A 795 12.38 -22.90 -17.92
CA VAL A 795 12.84 -21.62 -17.37
C VAL A 795 12.04 -20.49 -17.99
N LEU A 796 11.02 -20.00 -17.28
CA LEU A 796 10.24 -18.83 -17.67
C LEU A 796 10.93 -17.50 -17.36
N ALA A 797 11.89 -17.50 -16.42
CA ALA A 797 12.75 -16.36 -16.18
C ALA A 797 14.15 -16.80 -15.74
N LEU A 798 15.16 -16.33 -16.47
CA LEU A 798 16.58 -16.46 -16.13
C LEU A 798 17.03 -15.20 -15.40
N THR A 799 17.51 -15.32 -14.17
CA THR A 799 18.07 -14.18 -13.41
C THR A 799 19.57 -14.37 -13.19
N LEU A 800 20.36 -13.36 -13.56
CA LEU A 800 21.79 -13.24 -13.23
C LEU A 800 21.97 -12.05 -12.30
N ALA A 801 22.67 -12.22 -11.18
CA ALA A 801 23.01 -11.11 -10.29
C ALA A 801 24.50 -11.11 -9.94
N GLY A 802 25.16 -9.98 -10.16
CA GLY A 802 26.59 -9.81 -9.92
C GLY A 802 27.28 -9.02 -11.02
N ARG A 803 28.49 -9.44 -11.38
CA ARG A 803 29.28 -8.89 -12.49
C ARG A 803 29.06 -9.74 -13.73
N ILE A 804 28.50 -9.15 -14.77
CA ILE A 804 28.04 -9.85 -15.97
C ILE A 804 28.81 -9.27 -17.15
N ASN A 805 29.54 -10.11 -17.89
CA ASN A 805 30.26 -9.71 -19.09
C ASN A 805 30.07 -10.76 -20.20
N ALA A 806 29.03 -10.58 -21.01
CA ALA A 806 28.66 -11.42 -22.15
C ALA A 806 28.83 -12.95 -21.93
N PRO A 807 28.31 -13.53 -20.82
CA PRO A 807 28.54 -14.94 -20.53
C PRO A 807 27.79 -15.86 -21.48
N VAL A 808 28.32 -17.07 -21.65
CA VAL A 808 27.66 -18.19 -22.31
C VAL A 808 27.47 -19.29 -21.28
N LEU A 809 26.20 -19.54 -20.93
CA LEU A 809 25.82 -20.62 -20.02
C LEU A 809 25.61 -21.90 -20.83
N ALA A 810 26.23 -22.99 -20.43
CA ALA A 810 25.99 -24.31 -21.03
C ALA A 810 25.42 -25.26 -19.98
N LEU A 811 24.24 -25.80 -20.25
CA LEU A 811 23.52 -26.74 -19.40
C LEU A 811 23.43 -28.08 -20.14
N GLY A 812 24.29 -29.03 -19.78
CA GLY A 812 24.55 -30.20 -20.62
C GLY A 812 25.07 -29.77 -22.00
N ASP A 813 24.41 -30.21 -23.07
CA ASP A 813 24.76 -29.85 -24.46
C ASP A 813 24.12 -28.54 -24.93
N GLU A 814 23.14 -28.00 -24.19
CA GLU A 814 22.44 -26.77 -24.55
C GLU A 814 23.27 -25.54 -24.18
N ARG A 815 23.62 -24.72 -25.17
CA ARG A 815 24.39 -23.49 -24.98
C ARG A 815 23.50 -22.26 -25.17
N VAL A 816 23.46 -21.40 -24.15
CA VAL A 816 22.64 -20.19 -24.11
C VAL A 816 23.54 -18.97 -23.96
N PRO A 817 23.79 -18.22 -25.05
CA PRO A 817 24.53 -16.97 -24.97
C PRO A 817 23.68 -15.89 -24.28
N VAL A 818 24.29 -15.17 -23.35
CA VAL A 818 23.72 -14.00 -22.68
C VAL A 818 24.59 -12.79 -23.04
N PRO A 819 24.40 -12.20 -24.24
CA PRO A 819 25.25 -11.12 -24.76
C PRO A 819 24.92 -9.78 -24.08
N VAL A 820 25.09 -9.72 -22.76
CA VAL A 820 24.87 -8.55 -21.91
C VAL A 820 26.12 -8.32 -21.09
N SER A 821 26.63 -7.09 -21.08
CA SER A 821 27.72 -6.63 -20.22
C SER A 821 27.22 -5.47 -19.36
N ALA A 822 27.40 -5.58 -18.05
CA ALA A 822 26.86 -4.63 -17.09
C ALA A 822 27.76 -4.51 -15.84
N PRO A 823 27.74 -3.36 -15.13
CA PRO A 823 28.55 -3.15 -13.93
C PRO A 823 28.26 -4.18 -12.83
N ALA A 824 29.24 -4.41 -11.95
CA ALA A 824 29.08 -5.26 -10.77
C ALA A 824 27.93 -4.76 -9.87
N GLY A 825 27.08 -5.67 -9.41
CA GLY A 825 25.86 -5.33 -8.65
C GLY A 825 24.61 -5.22 -9.54
N SER A 826 24.72 -5.53 -10.82
CA SER A 826 23.57 -5.61 -11.74
C SER A 826 22.76 -6.88 -11.52
N VAL A 827 21.45 -6.78 -11.71
CA VAL A 827 20.47 -7.87 -11.74
C VAL A 827 19.83 -7.86 -13.13
N LEU A 828 20.19 -8.85 -13.94
CA LEU A 828 19.60 -9.11 -15.25
C LEU A 828 18.50 -10.16 -15.12
N ARG A 829 17.31 -9.88 -15.67
CA ARG A 829 16.24 -10.86 -15.83
C ARG A 829 15.86 -10.97 -17.29
N LEU A 830 15.80 -12.19 -17.82
CA LEU A 830 15.41 -12.48 -19.19
C LEU A 830 14.23 -13.45 -19.22
N THR A 831 13.17 -13.05 -19.92
CA THR A 831 12.00 -13.90 -20.19
C THR A 831 12.10 -14.43 -21.63
N PRO A 832 12.02 -15.75 -21.86
CA PRO A 832 12.04 -16.32 -23.21
C PRO A 832 10.96 -15.70 -24.09
N ARG A 833 11.33 -15.30 -25.31
CA ARG A 833 10.43 -14.66 -26.29
C ARG A 833 9.68 -13.43 -25.75
N GLY A 834 10.19 -12.80 -24.69
CA GLY A 834 9.48 -11.78 -23.93
C GLY A 834 10.31 -10.51 -23.71
N ARG A 835 10.14 -9.92 -22.54
CA ARG A 835 10.89 -8.74 -22.09
C ARG A 835 12.03 -9.17 -21.16
N GLY A 836 13.11 -8.41 -21.18
CA GLY A 836 14.15 -8.46 -20.17
C GLY A 836 14.21 -7.16 -19.37
N THR A 837 14.80 -7.22 -18.19
CA THR A 837 15.10 -6.04 -17.37
C THR A 837 16.54 -6.12 -16.88
N LEU A 838 17.29 -5.04 -17.05
CA LEU A 838 18.61 -4.89 -16.47
C LEU A 838 18.55 -3.81 -15.41
N TYR A 839 18.61 -4.21 -14.14
CA TYR A 839 18.58 -3.32 -12.98
C TYR A 839 19.98 -3.20 -12.39
N PHE A 840 20.41 -1.98 -12.09
CA PHE A 840 21.68 -1.69 -11.45
C PHE A 840 21.48 -0.66 -10.35
N SER A 841 22.12 -0.89 -9.21
CA SER A 841 22.15 0.05 -8.09
C SER A 841 23.60 0.26 -7.69
N PRO A 842 24.16 1.48 -7.83
CA PRO A 842 25.53 1.73 -7.40
C PRO A 842 25.61 1.61 -5.88
N ASP A 843 26.65 0.93 -5.41
CA ASP A 843 26.97 0.84 -3.98
C ASP A 843 28.22 1.65 -3.71
N PHE A 844 28.09 2.65 -2.84
CA PHE A 844 29.19 3.55 -2.48
C PHE A 844 29.69 3.29 -1.05
N ASP A 845 29.35 2.14 -0.46
CA ASP A 845 29.74 1.74 0.88
C ASP A 845 30.35 0.31 0.93
N PRO A 846 31.69 0.15 1.07
CA PRO A 846 32.69 1.22 1.08
C PRO A 846 32.86 1.87 -0.31
N PRO A 847 33.33 3.12 -0.38
CA PRO A 847 33.53 3.82 -1.64
C PRO A 847 34.63 3.16 -2.48
N ASP A 848 34.29 2.77 -3.71
CA ASP A 848 35.21 2.24 -4.72
C ASP A 848 35.10 3.07 -6.00
N PHE A 849 36.18 3.79 -6.33
CA PHE A 849 36.27 4.63 -7.53
C PHE A 849 37.29 4.07 -8.54
N SER A 850 37.53 2.76 -8.51
CA SER A 850 38.39 2.10 -9.50
C SER A 850 37.73 2.11 -10.89
N ASP A 851 38.49 2.54 -11.91
CA ASP A 851 38.06 2.45 -13.29
C ASP A 851 37.96 0.98 -13.74
N ARG A 852 36.88 0.66 -14.45
CA ARG A 852 36.54 -0.66 -14.99
C ARG A 852 35.88 -0.51 -16.36
N PRO A 853 35.78 -1.57 -17.19
CA PRO A 853 35.16 -1.49 -18.51
C PRO A 853 33.73 -0.92 -18.51
N ASN A 854 32.97 -1.14 -17.43
CA ASN A 854 31.58 -0.70 -17.29
C ASN A 854 31.38 0.41 -16.25
N ALA A 855 32.45 0.91 -15.61
CA ALA A 855 32.36 1.94 -14.59
C ALA A 855 33.58 2.87 -14.65
N HIS A 856 33.36 4.16 -14.85
CA HIS A 856 34.44 5.15 -14.95
C HIS A 856 34.24 6.24 -13.92
N PHE A 857 35.30 6.64 -13.22
CA PHE A 857 35.23 7.66 -12.16
C PHE A 857 36.31 8.71 -12.38
N GLN A 858 35.94 9.99 -12.23
CA GLN A 858 36.86 11.10 -12.35
C GLN A 858 36.70 12.04 -11.17
N ASN A 859 37.81 12.28 -10.46
CA ASN A 859 37.91 13.21 -9.33
C ASN A 859 36.88 12.95 -8.20
N MET A 860 36.50 11.70 -7.96
CA MET A 860 35.49 11.33 -6.96
C MET A 860 36.09 11.19 -5.56
N ALA A 861 35.31 11.55 -4.55
CA ALA A 861 35.60 11.37 -3.13
C ALA A 861 34.34 10.88 -2.40
N ALA A 862 34.53 10.22 -1.24
CA ALA A 862 33.42 9.90 -0.36
C ALA A 862 32.94 11.17 0.35
N SER A 863 31.63 11.40 0.38
CA SER A 863 31.04 12.48 1.17
C SER A 863 31.20 12.20 2.66
N ARG A 864 31.46 13.26 3.43
CA ARG A 864 31.49 13.26 4.90
C ARG A 864 30.50 14.26 5.49
N SER A 865 29.60 14.82 4.67
CA SER A 865 28.68 15.90 5.09
C SER A 865 27.53 15.41 5.97
N TYR A 866 27.35 14.09 6.10
CA TYR A 866 26.34 13.47 6.94
C TYR A 866 26.91 12.24 7.66
N PRO A 867 27.58 12.41 8.81
CA PRO A 867 28.34 11.35 9.48
C PRO A 867 27.53 10.10 9.84
N ASP A 868 26.22 10.25 10.03
CA ASP A 868 25.32 9.15 10.40
C ASP A 868 24.93 8.26 9.20
N TYR A 869 25.33 8.60 7.97
CA TYR A 869 25.04 7.83 6.76
C TYR A 869 26.29 7.64 5.90
N SER A 870 26.51 6.40 5.46
CA SER A 870 27.49 6.03 4.45
C SER A 870 26.86 6.04 3.04
N GLY A 871 27.70 5.94 2.01
CA GLY A 871 27.27 5.84 0.61
C GLY A 871 26.97 7.18 -0.09
N GLY A 872 27.45 8.29 0.47
CA GLY A 872 27.48 9.58 -0.22
C GLY A 872 28.78 9.76 -1.00
N VAL A 873 28.69 10.36 -2.19
CA VAL A 873 29.85 10.67 -3.04
C VAL A 873 29.85 12.14 -3.45
N THR A 874 31.03 12.72 -3.58
CA THR A 874 31.26 14.14 -3.90
C THR A 874 32.56 14.29 -4.70
N CYS A 875 32.97 15.52 -5.03
CA CYS A 875 34.22 15.77 -5.74
C CYS A 875 35.42 15.88 -4.80
N LEU A 876 36.61 15.62 -5.34
CA LEU A 876 37.86 15.99 -4.69
C LEU A 876 37.94 17.53 -4.53
N PRO A 877 38.56 18.02 -3.45
CA PRO A 877 38.79 19.45 -3.20
C PRO A 877 39.24 20.22 -4.45
N GLY A 878 38.52 21.30 -4.79
CA GLY A 878 38.80 22.20 -5.90
C GLY A 878 38.51 21.65 -7.30
N THR A 879 37.79 20.54 -7.45
CA THR A 879 37.53 19.90 -8.75
C THR A 879 36.05 19.78 -9.11
N ASP A 880 35.79 19.65 -10.41
CA ASP A 880 34.56 19.04 -10.91
C ASP A 880 34.80 17.53 -11.10
N CYS A 881 33.76 16.75 -10.87
CA CYS A 881 33.85 15.30 -10.88
C CYS A 881 32.67 14.67 -11.63
N ARG A 882 32.87 13.44 -12.08
CA ARG A 882 31.84 12.66 -12.74
C ARG A 882 32.08 11.17 -12.55
N PHE A 883 31.01 10.40 -12.68
CA PHE A 883 31.08 8.96 -12.79
C PHE A 883 30.11 8.45 -13.85
N GLU A 884 30.49 7.37 -14.51
CA GLU A 884 29.78 6.82 -15.66
C GLU A 884 29.60 5.32 -15.52
N TYR A 885 28.43 4.82 -15.92
CA TYR A 885 28.15 3.39 -16.02
C TYR A 885 27.79 3.02 -17.45
N VAL A 886 28.43 1.97 -17.98
CA VAL A 886 28.24 1.50 -19.35
C VAL A 886 27.51 0.17 -19.34
N PHE A 887 26.41 0.10 -20.08
CA PHE A 887 25.60 -1.10 -20.28
C PHE A 887 25.65 -1.47 -21.75
N VAL A 888 25.98 -2.72 -22.06
CA VAL A 888 26.00 -3.26 -23.42
C VAL A 888 25.09 -4.48 -23.48
N SER A 889 24.24 -4.57 -24.49
CA SER A 889 23.29 -5.68 -24.63
C SER A 889 22.95 -5.90 -26.09
N ALA A 890 23.08 -7.13 -26.59
CA ALA A 890 22.54 -7.49 -27.90
C ALA A 890 21.01 -7.67 -27.88
N TYR A 891 20.40 -7.72 -26.69
CA TYR A 891 18.95 -7.49 -26.51
C TYR A 891 18.72 -5.98 -26.48
N PRO A 892 18.16 -5.37 -27.54
CA PRO A 892 18.11 -3.92 -27.62
C PRO A 892 17.36 -3.30 -26.44
N MET A 893 17.97 -2.29 -25.81
CA MET A 893 17.36 -1.50 -24.74
C MET A 893 16.33 -0.55 -25.35
N THR A 894 15.11 -0.49 -24.80
CA THR A 894 14.01 0.33 -25.33
C THR A 894 13.62 1.49 -24.42
N THR A 895 13.82 1.32 -23.12
CA THR A 895 13.44 2.31 -22.09
C THR A 895 14.55 2.35 -21.04
N LEU A 896 14.86 3.54 -20.54
CA LEU A 896 15.79 3.76 -19.44
C LEU A 896 15.08 4.51 -18.31
N ARG A 897 15.19 4.00 -17.09
CA ARG A 897 14.64 4.59 -15.86
C ARG A 897 15.77 4.85 -14.87
N ILE A 898 15.80 6.04 -14.30
CA ILE A 898 16.84 6.42 -13.32
C ILE A 898 16.17 7.01 -12.08
N MET A 899 16.60 6.52 -10.91
CA MET A 899 16.35 7.14 -9.62
C MET A 899 17.68 7.63 -9.03
N ALA A 900 17.75 8.92 -8.73
CA ALA A 900 18.92 9.57 -8.16
C ALA A 900 18.55 10.39 -6.92
N TYR A 901 19.52 10.57 -6.02
CA TYR A 901 19.37 11.36 -4.80
C TYR A 901 20.47 12.42 -4.71
N PRO A 902 20.38 13.50 -5.50
CA PRO A 902 21.33 14.59 -5.42
C PRO A 902 21.11 15.40 -4.14
N ARG A 903 22.21 15.87 -3.54
CA ARG A 903 22.20 16.82 -2.43
C ARG A 903 23.14 17.97 -2.77
N LEU A 904 22.66 19.20 -2.67
CA LEU A 904 23.37 20.39 -3.15
C LEU A 904 23.38 21.46 -2.06
N TYR A 905 24.55 22.05 -1.80
CA TYR A 905 24.70 23.21 -0.94
C TYR A 905 24.50 24.47 -1.78
N GLY A 906 23.50 25.27 -1.44
CA GLY A 906 23.04 26.31 -2.36
C GLY A 906 23.97 27.49 -2.52
N ASP A 907 23.95 28.07 -3.72
CA ASP A 907 24.73 29.23 -4.15
C ASP A 907 23.84 30.26 -4.86
N LYS A 908 24.22 31.54 -4.80
CA LYS A 908 23.43 32.63 -5.39
C LYS A 908 23.43 32.59 -6.92
N ASP A 909 24.52 32.09 -7.51
CA ASP A 909 24.74 32.12 -8.96
C ASP A 909 24.25 30.85 -9.67
N GLY A 910 23.82 29.83 -8.92
CA GLY A 910 23.36 28.55 -9.47
C GLY A 910 24.43 27.83 -10.31
N TYR A 911 25.71 28.11 -10.04
CA TYR A 911 26.84 27.44 -10.66
C TYR A 911 26.88 25.98 -10.22
N ARG A 912 26.51 25.72 -8.96
CA ARG A 912 26.50 24.37 -8.40
C ARG A 912 25.39 23.51 -8.96
N ALA A 913 25.77 22.36 -9.52
CA ALA A 913 24.80 21.47 -10.16
C ALA A 913 25.14 19.99 -10.02
N CYS A 914 24.10 19.18 -9.89
CA CYS A 914 24.15 17.73 -10.08
C CYS A 914 23.36 17.40 -11.35
N THR A 915 24.04 16.87 -12.37
CA THR A 915 23.40 16.49 -13.64
C THR A 915 23.47 15.00 -13.88
N VAL A 916 22.41 14.43 -14.44
CA VAL A 916 22.39 13.05 -14.94
C VAL A 916 22.09 13.09 -16.43
N ALA A 917 22.90 12.41 -17.24
CA ALA A 917 22.75 12.37 -18.69
C ALA A 917 22.97 10.94 -19.21
N TYR A 918 22.47 10.65 -20.41
CA TYR A 918 22.69 9.36 -21.06
C TYR A 918 23.18 9.54 -22.50
N ALA A 919 23.92 8.56 -23.02
CA ALA A 919 24.37 8.48 -24.40
C ALA A 919 24.17 7.07 -24.95
N THR A 920 23.75 6.95 -26.21
CA THR A 920 23.60 5.64 -26.90
C THR A 920 24.82 5.30 -27.78
N ASP A 921 25.69 6.29 -28.01
CA ASP A 921 26.95 6.20 -28.77
C ASP A 921 28.19 6.35 -27.87
N GLY A 922 27.98 6.56 -26.56
CA GLY A 922 29.03 6.87 -25.58
C GLY A 922 29.67 8.26 -25.71
N ARG A 923 29.19 9.11 -26.63
CA ARG A 923 29.81 10.40 -26.97
C ARG A 923 28.85 11.57 -26.82
N THR A 924 27.63 11.43 -27.34
CA THR A 924 26.61 12.48 -27.38
C THR A 924 25.65 12.27 -26.21
N PHE A 925 25.78 13.12 -25.19
CA PHE A 925 25.00 13.01 -23.95
C PHE A 925 23.76 13.89 -23.97
N GLU A 926 22.61 13.30 -23.72
CA GLU A 926 21.33 13.98 -23.48
C GLU A 926 21.08 14.07 -21.98
N THR A 927 20.84 15.28 -21.47
CA THR A 927 20.57 15.52 -20.04
C THR A 927 19.16 15.04 -19.68
N LEU A 928 19.08 14.21 -18.64
CA LEU A 928 17.83 13.71 -18.04
C LEU A 928 17.45 14.50 -16.79
N LEU A 929 18.42 14.86 -15.97
CA LEU A 929 18.24 15.62 -14.73
C LEU A 929 19.29 16.74 -14.68
N ASP A 930 18.87 17.96 -14.33
CA ASP A 930 19.74 19.10 -14.00
C ASP A 930 19.23 19.72 -12.69
N GLU A 931 19.86 19.35 -11.58
CA GLU A 931 19.48 19.81 -10.25
C GLU A 931 20.41 20.91 -9.76
N ARG A 932 19.80 21.97 -9.23
CA ARG A 932 20.46 23.15 -8.69
C ARG A 932 19.78 23.56 -7.39
N ASN A 933 20.52 24.21 -6.51
CA ASN A 933 19.98 24.78 -5.29
C ASN A 933 20.34 26.26 -5.22
N THR A 934 19.36 27.12 -5.48
CA THR A 934 19.56 28.58 -5.47
C THR A 934 19.32 29.22 -4.10
N THR A 935 19.04 28.41 -3.07
CA THR A 935 18.86 28.91 -1.70
C THR A 935 20.22 29.02 -1.03
N PRO A 936 20.78 30.23 -0.86
CA PRO A 936 22.17 30.38 -0.46
C PRO A 936 22.40 29.78 0.93
N GLU A 937 23.56 29.16 1.10
CA GLU A 937 24.07 28.68 2.40
C GLU A 937 23.23 27.58 3.06
N GLN A 938 22.33 26.93 2.31
CA GLN A 938 21.50 25.84 2.80
C GLN A 938 21.68 24.59 1.95
N TRP A 939 21.83 23.44 2.61
CA TRP A 939 21.74 22.16 1.93
C TRP A 939 20.30 21.88 1.52
N SER A 940 20.12 21.30 0.34
CA SER A 940 18.84 20.68 -0.01
C SER A 940 18.50 19.54 0.96
N LEU A 941 17.21 19.20 1.04
CA LEU A 941 16.74 18.08 1.86
C LEU A 941 17.45 16.77 1.46
N MET A 942 17.76 15.95 2.45
CA MET A 942 18.33 14.62 2.22
C MET A 942 17.32 13.69 1.59
N PHE A 943 17.81 12.78 0.74
CA PHE A 943 17.01 11.77 0.03
C PHE A 943 15.83 12.35 -0.76
N LEU A 944 15.99 13.59 -1.24
CA LEU A 944 15.04 14.20 -2.15
C LEU A 944 15.15 13.52 -3.52
N ARG A 945 14.20 12.63 -3.78
CA ARG A 945 14.18 11.76 -4.97
C ARG A 945 14.15 12.54 -6.27
N ARG A 946 14.91 12.06 -7.25
CA ARG A 946 14.77 12.43 -8.67
C ARG A 946 14.55 11.20 -9.51
N TYR A 947 13.48 11.24 -10.31
CA TYR A 947 13.12 10.19 -11.24
C TYR A 947 13.16 10.74 -12.65
N ALA A 948 13.75 9.98 -13.56
CA ALA A 948 13.66 10.20 -15.00
C ALA A 948 13.32 8.89 -15.69
N GLU A 949 12.42 8.96 -16.68
CA GLU A 949 12.14 7.87 -17.62
C GLU A 949 12.26 8.40 -19.03
N VAL A 950 13.03 7.69 -19.86
CA VAL A 950 13.16 7.99 -21.27
C VAL A 950 12.87 6.74 -22.08
N ARG A 951 11.90 6.84 -22.98
CA ARG A 951 11.71 5.87 -24.05
C ARG A 951 12.67 6.24 -25.17
N LEU A 952 13.59 5.34 -25.49
CA LEU A 952 14.63 5.61 -26.47
C LEU A 952 14.01 5.82 -27.86
N PRO A 953 14.43 6.84 -28.64
CA PRO A 953 13.93 7.06 -29.99
C PRO A 953 14.16 5.87 -30.92
N ARG A 954 15.26 5.15 -30.71
CA ARG A 954 15.60 3.89 -31.36
C ARG A 954 16.13 2.93 -30.29
N PRO A 955 15.82 1.63 -30.36
CA PRO A 955 16.42 0.66 -29.47
C PRO A 955 17.95 0.69 -29.57
N ALA A 956 18.63 0.69 -28.43
CA ALA A 956 20.08 0.84 -28.36
C ALA A 956 20.75 -0.44 -27.83
N THR A 957 21.90 -0.81 -28.38
CA THR A 957 22.70 -1.95 -27.88
C THR A 957 23.76 -1.51 -26.86
N GLN A 958 23.94 -0.21 -26.68
CA GLN A 958 24.82 0.38 -25.67
C GLN A 958 24.14 1.61 -25.06
N ILE A 959 24.28 1.78 -23.75
CA ILE A 959 23.89 2.99 -23.03
C ILE A 959 25.01 3.32 -22.04
N THR A 960 25.48 4.57 -22.07
CA THR A 960 26.32 5.13 -21.01
C THR A 960 25.50 6.13 -20.22
N VAL A 961 25.43 5.97 -18.89
CA VAL A 961 24.78 6.93 -17.98
C VAL A 961 25.86 7.69 -17.22
N ARG A 962 25.88 9.02 -17.35
CA ARG A 962 26.84 9.93 -16.71
C ARG A 962 26.16 10.72 -15.60
N PHE A 963 26.79 10.73 -14.43
CA PHE A 963 26.48 11.61 -13.31
C PHE A 963 27.61 12.62 -13.20
N SER A 964 27.30 13.90 -13.18
CA SER A 964 28.30 14.97 -13.07
C SER A 964 27.95 15.92 -11.94
N LEU A 965 28.97 16.32 -11.20
CA LEU A 965 28.87 17.24 -10.07
C LEU A 965 29.80 18.42 -10.35
N ARG A 966 29.23 19.62 -10.35
CA ARG A 966 29.96 20.88 -10.51
C ARG A 966 29.83 21.65 -9.23
N ALA A 967 30.74 21.52 -8.26
CA ALA A 967 30.66 22.28 -7.00
C ALA A 967 31.81 22.07 -5.99
N ASP A 968 32.89 21.33 -6.29
CA ASP A 968 33.76 20.78 -5.24
C ASP A 968 32.93 19.90 -4.24
N PHE A 969 33.21 19.93 -2.93
CA PHE A 969 32.49 19.18 -1.89
C PHE A 969 31.03 19.60 -1.64
N ALA A 970 30.54 20.64 -2.34
CA ALA A 970 29.22 21.23 -2.15
C ALA A 970 28.11 20.60 -3.01
N ALA A 971 28.42 19.54 -3.76
CA ALA A 971 27.46 18.73 -4.51
C ALA A 971 27.70 17.24 -4.24
N GLU A 972 26.61 16.49 -4.10
CA GLU A 972 26.68 15.09 -3.73
C GLU A 972 25.63 14.26 -4.46
N PHE A 973 25.93 12.97 -4.65
CA PHE A 973 24.94 11.93 -4.91
C PHE A 973 25.00 10.90 -3.79
N TRP A 974 23.83 10.35 -3.44
CA TRP A 974 23.69 9.40 -2.34
C TRP A 974 23.08 8.09 -2.81
N SER A 975 23.76 6.99 -2.52
CA SER A 975 23.25 5.62 -2.68
C SER A 975 23.68 4.80 -1.44
N PRO A 976 23.02 5.02 -0.29
CA PRO A 976 23.38 4.39 0.98
C PRO A 976 23.02 2.89 1.00
N ALA A 977 23.53 2.18 2.01
CA ALA A 977 23.16 0.78 2.22
C ALA A 977 21.64 0.57 2.40
N ARG A 978 20.92 1.59 2.93
CA ARG A 978 19.46 1.56 3.16
C ARG A 978 18.69 1.35 1.84
N PRO A 979 17.96 0.23 1.66
CA PRO A 979 17.42 -0.17 0.36
C PRO A 979 16.45 0.80 -0.32
N ILE A 980 15.65 1.52 0.48
CA ILE A 980 14.61 2.43 -0.03
C ILE A 980 15.16 3.78 -0.54
N ASP A 981 16.45 4.07 -0.33
CA ASP A 981 17.11 5.31 -0.78
C ASP A 981 18.30 5.05 -1.70
N ARG A 982 18.42 3.82 -2.21
CA ARG A 982 19.46 3.48 -3.18
C ARG A 982 19.15 4.08 -4.54
N MET A 983 20.18 4.64 -5.18
CA MET A 983 20.09 5.00 -6.58
C MET A 983 19.79 3.76 -7.42
N ALA A 984 19.10 3.94 -8.53
CA ALA A 984 18.74 2.85 -9.41
C ALA A 984 18.83 3.29 -10.88
N ILE A 985 19.36 2.42 -11.72
CA ILE A 985 19.35 2.52 -13.17
C ILE A 985 18.71 1.23 -13.67
N GLU A 986 17.64 1.34 -14.45
CA GLU A 986 16.96 0.19 -15.02
C GLU A 986 16.74 0.38 -16.53
N ALA A 987 17.06 -0.64 -17.31
CA ALA A 987 16.75 -0.69 -18.73
C ALA A 987 15.77 -1.83 -19.05
N ASP A 988 14.74 -1.50 -19.83
CA ASP A 988 13.88 -2.50 -20.48
C ASP A 988 14.61 -3.06 -21.70
N LEU A 989 14.71 -4.39 -21.80
CA LEU A 989 15.35 -5.10 -22.90
C LEU A 989 14.30 -5.80 -23.77
N ASP A 990 14.49 -5.75 -25.09
CA ASP A 990 13.77 -6.59 -26.04
C ASP A 990 14.44 -7.98 -26.12
N ALA A 991 13.96 -8.89 -25.28
CA ALA A 991 14.47 -10.26 -25.16
C ALA A 991 13.72 -11.26 -26.04
N ARG A 992 13.04 -10.83 -27.11
CA ARG A 992 12.28 -11.73 -28.00
C ARG A 992 13.14 -12.82 -28.66
N ASN A 993 14.40 -12.52 -28.89
CA ASN A 993 15.38 -13.44 -29.47
C ASN A 993 16.07 -14.33 -28.43
N PHE A 994 15.75 -14.21 -27.13
CA PHE A 994 16.25 -15.12 -26.12
C PHE A 994 15.61 -16.50 -26.33
N PRO A 995 16.39 -17.56 -26.64
CA PRO A 995 15.86 -18.85 -27.11
C PRO A 995 15.07 -19.62 -26.03
N GLY A 996 15.19 -19.22 -24.77
CA GLY A 996 14.72 -19.98 -23.62
C GLY A 996 15.76 -20.99 -23.14
N LEU A 997 15.46 -21.66 -22.03
CA LEU A 997 16.29 -22.71 -21.44
C LEU A 997 15.38 -23.72 -20.74
N THR A 998 15.74 -24.99 -20.78
CA THR A 998 15.07 -26.03 -19.98
C THR A 998 16.10 -26.77 -19.15
N VAL A 999 15.87 -26.91 -17.85
CA VAL A 999 16.73 -27.76 -17.02
C VAL A 999 16.25 -29.21 -17.13
N PRO A 1000 17.07 -30.15 -17.65
CA PRO A 1000 16.71 -31.55 -17.70
C PRO A 1000 16.44 -32.11 -16.30
N ALA A 1001 15.57 -33.12 -16.22
CA ALA A 1001 15.36 -33.87 -14.98
C ALA A 1001 16.66 -34.56 -14.53
N GLY A 1002 16.88 -34.66 -13.22
CA GLY A 1002 18.08 -35.25 -12.64
C GLY A 1002 19.28 -34.32 -12.62
N THR A 1003 20.48 -34.91 -12.51
CA THR A 1003 21.74 -34.18 -12.35
C THR A 1003 22.28 -33.71 -13.71
N THR A 1004 22.53 -32.41 -13.85
CA THR A 1004 23.10 -31.81 -15.06
C THR A 1004 24.29 -30.90 -14.71
N ARG A 1005 25.31 -30.88 -15.55
CA ARG A 1005 26.44 -29.95 -15.42
C ARG A 1005 26.05 -28.58 -15.99
N LEU A 1006 26.22 -27.54 -15.19
CA LEU A 1006 26.15 -26.14 -15.61
C LEU A 1006 27.58 -25.61 -15.74
N SER A 1007 27.89 -24.97 -16.86
CA SER A 1007 29.20 -24.37 -17.09
C SER A 1007 29.12 -22.94 -17.63
N LEU A 1008 30.12 -22.15 -17.27
CA LEU A 1008 30.33 -20.78 -17.71
C LEU A 1008 31.49 -20.75 -18.72
N SER A 1009 31.27 -20.04 -19.82
CA SER A 1009 32.27 -19.65 -20.82
C SER A 1009 31.92 -18.26 -21.35
N GLY A 1010 32.70 -17.72 -22.30
CA GLY A 1010 32.45 -16.40 -22.89
C GLY A 1010 33.60 -15.43 -22.63
N GLU A 1011 33.27 -14.14 -22.52
CA GLU A 1011 34.24 -13.12 -22.15
C GLU A 1011 34.72 -13.29 -20.69
N ALA A 1012 35.92 -12.81 -20.38
CA ALA A 1012 36.45 -12.81 -19.01
C ALA A 1012 35.78 -11.74 -18.12
N ASP A 1013 36.06 -11.77 -16.82
CA ASP A 1013 35.50 -10.87 -15.79
C ASP A 1013 34.03 -11.16 -15.44
N ASN A 1014 33.65 -12.45 -15.42
CA ASN A 1014 32.35 -12.91 -14.94
C ASN A 1014 32.41 -13.38 -13.48
N ALA A 1015 31.50 -12.86 -12.65
CA ALA A 1015 31.29 -13.31 -11.27
C ALA A 1015 29.85 -13.00 -10.84
N PHE A 1016 28.97 -13.99 -10.96
CA PHE A 1016 27.54 -13.80 -10.70
C PHE A 1016 26.89 -15.07 -10.15
N ARG A 1017 25.65 -14.91 -9.68
CA ARG A 1017 24.76 -16.01 -9.31
C ARG A 1017 23.62 -16.14 -10.31
N VAL A 1018 23.20 -17.36 -10.55
CA VAL A 1018 22.12 -17.71 -11.49
C VAL A 1018 20.93 -18.31 -10.77
N TRP A 1019 19.73 -17.87 -11.14
CA TRP A 1019 18.47 -18.49 -10.75
C TRP A 1019 17.62 -18.86 -11.96
N PHE A 1020 17.09 -20.07 -11.94
CA PHE A 1020 16.11 -20.57 -12.89
C PHE A 1020 14.72 -20.52 -12.26
N THR A 1021 13.78 -19.84 -12.92
CA THR A 1021 12.43 -19.63 -12.38
C THR A 1021 11.39 -20.20 -13.33
N ASP A 1022 10.43 -20.94 -12.79
CA ASP A 1022 9.28 -21.53 -13.46
C ASP A 1022 8.09 -20.57 -13.63
N ARG A 1023 8.29 -19.29 -13.30
CA ARG A 1023 7.25 -18.25 -13.34
C ARG A 1023 7.78 -17.04 -14.10
N ALA A 1024 6.99 -16.55 -15.04
CA ALA A 1024 7.28 -15.30 -15.72
C ALA A 1024 7.17 -14.12 -14.73
N PRO A 1025 8.00 -13.07 -14.86
CA PRO A 1025 7.80 -11.84 -14.12
C PRO A 1025 6.46 -11.20 -14.51
N GLY A 1026 5.70 -10.73 -13.51
CA GLY A 1026 4.41 -10.06 -13.72
C GLY A 1026 4.54 -8.59 -14.14
N LEU A 1027 3.39 -7.93 -14.34
CA LEU A 1027 3.32 -6.48 -14.50
C LEU A 1027 3.53 -5.79 -13.14
N GLU A 1028 4.78 -5.48 -12.82
CA GLU A 1028 5.16 -4.78 -11.60
C GLU A 1028 4.90 -3.28 -11.74
N ARG A 1029 4.36 -2.65 -10.68
CA ARG A 1029 4.01 -1.21 -10.66
C ARG A 1029 4.88 -0.45 -9.67
N ILE A 1030 6.20 -0.59 -9.81
CA ILE A 1030 7.18 -0.16 -8.82
C ILE A 1030 7.90 1.14 -9.19
N TRP A 1031 7.63 1.68 -10.39
CA TRP A 1031 8.11 2.99 -10.82
C TRP A 1031 6.99 4.05 -10.81
N PRO A 1032 7.35 5.34 -10.69
CA PRO A 1032 6.43 6.45 -10.92
C PRO A 1032 5.71 6.32 -12.27
N GLY A 1033 4.41 6.64 -12.32
CA GLY A 1033 3.62 6.61 -13.56
C GLY A 1033 3.06 5.25 -13.99
N GLN A 1034 3.44 4.15 -13.33
CA GLN A 1034 2.95 2.79 -13.62
C GLN A 1034 1.63 2.41 -12.93
#